data_AF-A0A7G8DIK9-F1
#
_entry.id   AF-A0A7G8DIK9-F1
#
_cell.length_a   1.000
_cell.length_b   1.000
_cell.length_c   1.000
_cell.angle_alpha   90.00
_cell.angle_beta   90.00
_cell.angle_gamma   90.00
#
_symmetry.space_group_name_H-M   'P 1'
#
loop_
_entity.id
_entity.type
_entity.pdbx_description
1 polymer ?
#
loop_
_entity_poly.entity_id
_entity_poly.type
_entity_poly.pdbx_seq_one_letter_code
_entity_poly.pdbx_strand_id
1 'polypeptide(L)'
;MEDLNTPQLSSTSGKVDDIISASSSAAIHSNVGYGFGQDINNYSENNAALSLISSDTEINLDGALNEQTLIEEKEYSGGIASTITDSTTTPEDGFETSKTHQFDGCNIEQSGNAQNQFHSSYGWIEEQGNASLYNYWGNYYVYDEAGYNFIDYTDSNGWSIIGAERVNEINQLAFGSSLYESFYRYNMDSDWNPVDGDWLTGASLYQAESDFQQDFNEDGVTGAPLTTTESAGSINLLKDSDGYGYVQDSTGNSVSITHSDGTQWGDSTWTGWTLVGAETIDGINTSSWEFSDGKLWLGRHDSNWAYTISEGYASAGSSTYFQAESNFQQDFNGDSIIGSTNKINGISNSSIINNVNIALSDELFTHQELRSLLADVASGGVTATELTDLQTIETNLGGYLSATEASYQSYIFDAVVNGNSANQWWTGGESSRINLGNLYEGSTEAHLNSLVDKWYGGLDRPTNFVQGDSAASASAMTFAYDEMVGDLFVDGVNFDDIRQGQAGTCYVLAAACSYADADSSIITEMFKDNGDGTYGVRFYDNSLSEVWVTVDSYVPSTNGYSTALAGNASWGLTGEKWVALLEKGYAQANETEAFSRGSDSSKNSYAAVEGGWMDALTHLSGNTSTTVSFYYTGTGGSGTGLNGWSSAYRSQTSWNAFESQAIAALNNNKALWLGSLGNTWGSNGRRDFVDGHAFAITDYNASTGLFTIVNPWGSSSSSSNHTFTARWSELASHGIMPILSWA
;
A
#
# COMPACT_ATOMS: atom_id res chain seq x y z
N MET A 1 -1.63 9.34 -39.72
CA MET A 1 -0.57 8.80 -40.60
C MET A 1 0.39 8.09 -39.66
N GLU A 2 0.05 6.87 -39.22
CA GLU A 2 0.34 5.57 -39.89
C GLU A 2 1.87 5.41 -40.07
N ASP A 3 2.57 4.37 -39.63
CA ASP A 3 2.20 2.97 -39.34
C ASP A 3 3.33 2.31 -38.51
N LEU A 4 3.02 1.54 -37.47
CA LEU A 4 3.10 0.08 -37.35
C LEU A 4 4.48 -0.58 -37.57
N ASN A 5 4.97 -1.26 -36.52
CA ASN A 5 5.76 -2.49 -36.68
C ASN A 5 5.62 -3.39 -35.43
N THR A 6 4.75 -4.39 -35.54
CA THR A 6 4.65 -5.59 -34.69
C THR A 6 5.38 -6.76 -35.37
N PRO A 7 6.15 -7.59 -34.65
CA PRO A 7 6.57 -8.88 -35.18
C PRO A 7 5.58 -9.99 -34.81
N GLN A 8 5.22 -10.78 -35.80
CA GLN A 8 4.34 -11.94 -35.71
C GLN A 8 5.01 -13.15 -35.04
N LEU A 9 4.21 -13.82 -34.19
CA LEU A 9 4.38 -15.20 -33.75
C LEU A 9 4.14 -16.18 -34.92
N SER A 10 5.09 -17.06 -35.19
CA SER A 10 4.86 -18.25 -36.02
C SER A 10 5.01 -19.52 -35.18
N SER A 11 3.93 -20.30 -35.16
CA SER A 11 3.85 -21.63 -34.59
C SER A 11 4.43 -22.68 -35.55
N THR A 12 5.16 -23.65 -35.00
CA THR A 12 5.39 -24.95 -35.67
C THR A 12 5.17 -26.08 -34.68
N SER A 13 4.17 -26.88 -35.01
CA SER A 13 3.82 -28.17 -34.41
C SER A 13 4.84 -29.24 -34.83
N GLY A 14 5.21 -30.12 -33.90
CA GLY A 14 5.91 -31.37 -34.15
C GLY A 14 5.63 -32.35 -33.01
N LYS A 15 4.92 -33.44 -33.31
CA LYS A 15 4.40 -34.45 -32.38
C LYS A 15 5.33 -35.69 -32.32
N VAL A 16 5.48 -36.22 -31.10
CA VAL A 16 5.46 -37.65 -30.67
C VAL A 16 6.64 -38.56 -31.06
N ASP A 17 7.34 -39.10 -30.04
CA ASP A 17 7.36 -40.55 -29.73
C ASP A 17 8.07 -40.88 -28.39
N ASP A 18 7.48 -41.86 -27.70
CA ASP A 18 7.85 -42.47 -26.41
C ASP A 18 9.24 -43.15 -26.35
N ILE A 19 9.79 -43.35 -25.14
CA ILE A 19 10.32 -44.64 -24.60
C ILE A 19 10.79 -44.50 -23.12
N ILE A 20 9.98 -45.06 -22.21
CA ILE A 20 10.23 -46.04 -21.12
C ILE A 20 11.58 -46.04 -20.34
N SER A 21 11.53 -45.85 -19.02
CA SER A 21 11.77 -46.85 -17.93
C SER A 21 12.00 -46.15 -16.57
N ALA A 22 11.07 -46.18 -15.60
CA ALA A 22 10.89 -47.20 -14.54
C ALA A 22 11.98 -47.24 -13.45
N SER A 23 11.62 -46.87 -12.21
CA SER A 23 11.71 -47.78 -11.04
C SER A 23 11.01 -47.22 -9.80
N SER A 24 9.99 -47.95 -9.37
CA SER A 24 9.33 -47.90 -8.06
C SER A 24 10.18 -48.55 -6.97
N SER A 25 10.09 -48.08 -5.72
CA SER A 25 10.02 -48.98 -4.56
C SER A 25 9.41 -48.30 -3.33
N ALA A 26 8.27 -48.83 -2.90
CA ALA A 26 7.74 -48.66 -1.55
C ALA A 26 8.34 -49.73 -0.63
N ALA A 27 8.65 -49.37 0.61
CA ALA A 27 8.84 -50.33 1.70
C ALA A 27 8.30 -49.75 3.02
N ILE A 28 7.23 -50.39 3.49
CA ILE A 28 6.62 -50.29 4.81
C ILE A 28 7.49 -51.08 5.79
N HIS A 29 7.77 -50.56 7.00
CA HIS A 29 7.92 -51.38 8.20
C HIS A 29 7.60 -50.57 9.47
N SER A 30 6.53 -50.99 10.16
CA SER A 30 6.17 -50.62 11.53
C SER A 30 6.84 -51.56 12.54
N ASN A 31 7.25 -51.05 13.72
CA ASN A 31 6.85 -51.58 15.04
C ASN A 31 7.49 -50.85 16.25
N VAL A 32 6.63 -50.36 17.15
CA VAL A 32 6.52 -50.60 18.63
C VAL A 32 7.84 -50.70 19.45
N GLY A 33 8.06 -50.10 20.64
CA GLY A 33 7.24 -49.42 21.67
C GLY A 33 8.04 -49.34 23.01
N TYR A 34 7.37 -48.99 24.12
CA TYR A 34 7.79 -48.75 25.53
C TYR A 34 8.06 -47.28 25.90
N GLY A 35 7.36 -46.59 26.82
CA GLY A 35 6.28 -46.93 27.76
C GLY A 35 6.70 -46.95 29.24
N PHE A 36 6.42 -45.87 29.99
CA PHE A 36 6.22 -45.72 31.46
C PHE A 36 5.63 -44.30 31.63
N GLY A 37 4.44 -43.96 32.19
CA GLY A 37 3.61 -44.51 33.29
C GLY A 37 4.17 -44.03 34.63
N GLN A 38 3.50 -43.37 35.58
CA GLN A 38 2.17 -42.78 35.84
C GLN A 38 2.39 -41.77 37.01
N ASP A 39 1.46 -40.82 37.26
CA ASP A 39 0.71 -40.76 38.54
C ASP A 39 -0.22 -39.54 38.64
N ILE A 40 -1.43 -39.84 39.11
CA ILE A 40 -2.58 -38.99 39.42
C ILE A 40 -2.54 -38.66 40.93
N ASN A 41 -2.95 -37.45 41.36
CA ASN A 41 -3.80 -37.20 42.56
C ASN A 41 -4.07 -35.68 42.84
N ASN A 42 -5.25 -35.21 42.44
CA ASN A 42 -6.37 -34.68 43.24
C ASN A 42 -6.19 -33.82 44.54
N TYR A 43 -7.06 -32.80 44.65
CA TYR A 43 -7.67 -32.08 45.80
C TYR A 43 -6.96 -30.91 46.56
N SER A 44 -7.55 -29.71 46.52
CA SER A 44 -8.26 -29.01 47.64
C SER A 44 -8.73 -27.60 47.14
N GLU A 45 -10.03 -27.25 47.11
CA GLU A 45 -10.99 -26.83 48.16
C GLU A 45 -10.99 -25.33 48.55
N ASN A 46 -12.19 -24.73 48.42
CA ASN A 46 -12.88 -23.73 49.27
C ASN A 46 -12.74 -22.20 49.10
N ASN A 47 -13.81 -21.61 48.54
CA ASN A 47 -14.74 -20.63 49.15
C ASN A 47 -14.29 -19.68 50.28
N ALA A 48 -14.53 -18.37 50.06
CA ALA A 48 -15.39 -17.45 50.84
C ALA A 48 -14.78 -16.08 51.25
N ALA A 49 -15.53 -15.03 50.88
CA ALA A 49 -15.86 -13.79 51.61
C ALA A 49 -14.82 -12.65 51.83
N LEU A 50 -15.13 -11.47 51.23
CA LEU A 50 -15.27 -10.10 51.77
C LEU A 50 -14.33 -9.67 52.95
N SER A 51 -13.69 -8.48 52.99
CA SER A 51 -14.27 -7.13 52.88
C SER A 51 -13.22 -6.00 53.08
N LEU A 52 -13.41 -4.81 52.45
CA LEU A 52 -13.09 -3.41 52.90
C LEU A 52 -11.59 -2.97 53.00
N ILE A 53 -11.09 -1.77 52.60
CA ILE A 53 -11.61 -0.38 52.55
C ILE A 53 -10.68 0.58 51.74
N SER A 54 -11.32 1.60 51.09
CA SER A 54 -10.93 2.99 50.68
C SER A 54 -9.70 3.27 49.78
N SER A 55 -9.69 4.27 48.87
CA SER A 55 -10.33 5.61 48.91
C SER A 55 -10.46 6.28 47.52
N ASP A 56 -11.65 6.88 47.29
CA ASP A 56 -12.02 8.17 46.66
C ASP A 56 -11.27 8.73 45.43
N THR A 57 -11.99 9.03 44.32
CA THR A 57 -12.66 10.34 44.12
C THR A 57 -13.65 10.36 42.93
N GLU A 58 -14.89 10.77 43.25
CA GLU A 58 -15.98 11.48 42.52
C GLU A 58 -16.30 11.27 41.01
N ILE A 59 -17.53 10.79 40.76
CA ILE A 59 -18.40 11.08 39.60
C ILE A 59 -19.81 11.38 40.13
N ASN A 60 -20.48 12.39 39.55
CA ASN A 60 -21.83 12.83 39.89
C ASN A 60 -22.75 12.60 38.69
N LEU A 61 -23.81 11.79 38.84
CA LEU A 61 -24.89 11.56 37.87
C LEU A 61 -26.21 11.31 38.63
N ASP A 62 -27.16 12.22 38.47
CA ASP A 62 -28.62 12.04 38.66
C ASP A 62 -29.23 11.77 37.27
N GLY A 63 -30.31 11.01 37.07
CA GLY A 63 -31.26 10.37 37.97
C GLY A 63 -32.17 9.42 37.16
N ALA A 64 -32.97 8.61 37.85
CA ALA A 64 -33.70 7.48 37.29
C ALA A 64 -35.21 7.52 37.60
N LEU A 65 -36.00 6.99 36.64
CA LEU A 65 -37.21 6.14 36.75
C LEU A 65 -38.61 6.72 37.04
N ASN A 66 -39.48 6.54 36.02
CA ASN A 66 -40.81 5.90 35.95
C ASN A 66 -41.71 5.71 37.20
N GLU A 67 -43.02 5.93 37.00
CA GLU A 67 -44.10 5.05 37.50
C GLU A 67 -45.40 5.15 36.67
N GLN A 68 -46.03 3.99 36.41
CA GLN A 68 -47.39 3.79 35.89
C GLN A 68 -48.42 3.78 37.03
N THR A 69 -49.68 4.21 36.82
CA THR A 69 -50.91 3.37 36.94
C THR A 69 -52.27 4.13 36.92
N LEU A 70 -53.25 3.48 36.25
CA LEU A 70 -54.67 3.20 36.63
C LEU A 70 -55.85 4.19 36.44
N ILE A 71 -56.98 3.51 36.23
CA ILE A 71 -58.35 3.84 35.78
C ILE A 71 -59.24 4.34 36.93
N GLU A 72 -60.22 5.24 36.67
CA GLU A 72 -61.57 5.20 37.30
C GLU A 72 -62.63 6.12 36.63
N GLU A 73 -63.85 5.59 36.50
CA GLU A 73 -65.11 6.28 36.16
C GLU A 73 -65.74 6.98 37.39
N LYS A 74 -66.45 8.12 37.21
CA LYS A 74 -67.92 8.27 37.47
C LYS A 74 -68.44 9.72 37.45
N GLU A 75 -69.55 9.87 36.72
CA GLU A 75 -70.77 10.70 36.88
C GLU A 75 -70.83 11.89 37.86
N TYR A 76 -71.39 13.04 37.40
CA TYR A 76 -72.71 13.54 37.85
C TYR A 76 -73.30 14.74 37.07
N SER A 77 -74.61 14.61 36.76
CA SER A 77 -75.71 15.60 36.62
C SER A 77 -75.61 16.88 35.76
N GLY A 78 -76.40 16.92 34.68
CA GLY A 78 -77.81 17.37 34.70
C GLY A 78 -78.12 18.88 34.70
N GLY A 79 -78.75 19.37 33.61
CA GLY A 79 -79.99 20.15 33.74
C GLY A 79 -80.22 21.40 32.86
N ILE A 80 -81.13 21.25 31.89
CA ILE A 80 -82.30 22.13 31.56
C ILE A 80 -82.09 23.48 30.83
N ALA A 81 -82.41 23.43 29.53
CA ALA A 81 -83.40 24.21 28.73
C ALA A 81 -83.30 25.71 28.39
N SER A 82 -83.70 25.95 27.13
CA SER A 82 -84.44 27.11 26.57
C SER A 82 -83.60 28.37 26.29
N THR A 83 -83.76 29.18 25.24
CA THR A 83 -84.69 29.26 24.08
C THR A 83 -84.22 30.46 23.22
N ILE A 84 -84.54 30.43 21.92
CA ILE A 84 -85.08 31.56 21.11
C ILE A 84 -84.11 32.63 20.51
N THR A 85 -84.05 32.56 19.17
CA THR A 85 -84.19 33.58 18.11
C THR A 85 -83.13 34.66 17.83
N ASP A 86 -82.62 34.57 16.60
CA ASP A 86 -82.83 35.49 15.46
C ASP A 86 -82.18 36.90 15.45
N SER A 87 -81.69 37.17 14.24
CA SER A 87 -81.64 38.44 13.52
C SER A 87 -80.38 39.31 13.56
N THR A 88 -79.70 39.26 12.41
CA THR A 88 -79.27 40.39 11.56
C THR A 88 -78.21 41.36 12.11
N THR A 89 -77.05 41.44 11.47
CA THR A 89 -76.73 42.43 10.42
C THR A 89 -75.25 42.34 10.02
N THR A 90 -75.02 42.46 8.71
CA THR A 90 -73.74 42.63 8.00
C THR A 90 -72.88 43.77 8.56
N PRO A 91 -71.54 43.70 8.39
CA PRO A 91 -70.88 44.81 7.71
C PRO A 91 -69.78 44.39 6.71
N GLU A 92 -69.87 44.95 5.50
CA GLU A 92 -68.75 45.19 4.60
C GLU A 92 -67.77 46.24 5.18
N ASP A 93 -66.54 46.11 4.72
CA ASP A 93 -65.46 47.08 4.58
C ASP A 93 -64.63 47.50 5.80
N GLY A 94 -63.34 47.15 5.71
CA GLY A 94 -62.27 47.69 6.54
C GLY A 94 -60.90 47.03 6.37
N PHE A 95 -60.47 46.76 5.13
CA PHE A 95 -59.04 46.51 4.85
C PHE A 95 -58.27 47.83 5.01
N GLU A 96 -57.35 47.91 5.97
CA GLU A 96 -56.09 48.62 5.78
C GLU A 96 -54.95 48.02 6.63
N THR A 97 -53.96 47.55 5.89
CA THR A 97 -52.54 47.28 6.14
C THR A 97 -51.92 47.61 7.52
N SER A 98 -51.18 46.64 8.09
CA SER A 98 -49.83 46.91 8.61
C SER A 98 -48.96 45.66 8.65
N LYS A 99 -47.87 45.68 7.87
CA LYS A 99 -46.66 44.88 8.11
C LYS A 99 -46.06 45.32 9.45
N THR A 100 -45.42 44.37 10.12
CA THR A 100 -44.74 44.42 11.44
C THR A 100 -45.65 44.21 12.64
N HIS A 101 -45.68 42.98 13.15
CA HIS A 101 -45.45 42.66 14.57
C HIS A 101 -44.74 41.31 14.66
N GLN A 102 -43.47 41.39 15.05
CA GLN A 102 -42.67 40.32 15.60
C GLN A 102 -43.26 39.99 16.99
N PHE A 103 -43.66 38.74 17.21
CA PHE A 103 -43.77 38.16 18.55
C PHE A 103 -42.86 36.94 18.60
N ASP A 104 -41.84 37.08 19.43
CA ASP A 104 -40.90 36.03 19.81
C ASP A 104 -41.62 34.84 20.46
N GLY A 105 -41.27 33.64 19.98
CA GLY A 105 -40.91 32.48 20.77
C GLY A 105 -41.83 32.06 21.92
N CYS A 106 -42.73 31.12 21.62
CA CYS A 106 -42.87 29.95 22.48
C CYS A 106 -43.18 28.72 21.59
N ASN A 107 -42.22 27.80 21.55
CA ASN A 107 -42.39 26.46 20.97
C ASN A 107 -43.61 25.78 21.59
N ILE A 108 -44.59 25.47 20.75
CA ILE A 108 -45.46 24.33 20.96
C ILE A 108 -45.15 23.38 19.80
N GLU A 109 -44.65 22.22 20.18
CA GLU A 109 -44.47 21.05 19.33
C GLU A 109 -45.74 20.81 18.51
N GLN A 110 -45.66 20.96 17.18
CA GLN A 110 -46.57 20.28 16.27
C GLN A 110 -46.21 18.78 16.30
N SER A 111 -46.67 18.12 17.37
CA SER A 111 -46.93 16.69 17.31
C SER A 111 -48.21 16.50 16.48
N GLY A 112 -48.14 15.55 15.56
CA GLY A 112 -49.08 15.38 14.46
C GLY A 112 -50.53 15.07 14.84
N ASN A 113 -51.29 14.90 13.76
CA ASN A 113 -52.72 14.64 13.66
C ASN A 113 -53.65 15.86 13.78
N ALA A 114 -53.76 16.59 12.67
CA ALA A 114 -54.99 17.30 12.32
C ALA A 114 -55.15 17.53 10.78
N GLN A 115 -54.87 16.52 9.94
CA GLN A 115 -55.42 16.48 8.56
C GLN A 115 -56.83 15.88 8.60
N ASN A 116 -57.72 16.53 9.34
CA ASN A 116 -59.15 16.32 9.18
C ASN A 116 -59.85 17.66 9.40
N GLN A 117 -59.71 18.52 8.40
CA GLN A 117 -60.59 19.67 8.23
C GLN A 117 -60.98 19.78 6.75
N PHE A 118 -61.84 18.88 6.30
CA PHE A 118 -62.74 19.25 5.21
C PHE A 118 -63.62 20.40 5.72
N HIS A 119 -63.21 21.62 5.34
CA HIS A 119 -63.90 22.90 5.44
C HIS A 119 -64.21 23.40 6.86
N SER A 120 -63.27 24.11 7.45
CA SER A 120 -63.64 25.21 8.35
C SER A 120 -64.16 26.37 7.48
N SER A 121 -65.21 27.05 7.94
CA SER A 121 -65.91 28.10 7.17
C SER A 121 -65.06 29.33 6.82
N TYR A 122 -63.79 29.37 7.24
CA TYR A 122 -62.77 30.37 6.95
C TYR A 122 -61.38 29.79 7.21
N GLY A 123 -60.44 29.89 6.27
CA GLY A 123 -59.06 29.50 6.53
C GLY A 123 -58.20 29.36 5.27
N TRP A 124 -56.88 29.36 5.46
CA TRP A 124 -55.96 28.91 4.43
C TRP A 124 -56.10 27.39 4.28
N ILE A 125 -56.22 26.97 3.03
CA ILE A 125 -56.18 25.55 2.65
C ILE A 125 -54.72 25.15 2.41
N GLU A 126 -53.95 26.06 1.83
CA GLU A 126 -52.52 25.93 1.62
C GLU A 126 -51.87 27.30 1.84
N GLU A 127 -50.74 27.29 2.54
CA GLU A 127 -49.90 28.47 2.79
C GLU A 127 -48.46 28.31 2.27
N GLN A 128 -48.14 27.16 1.67
CA GLN A 128 -46.80 26.80 1.21
C GLN A 128 -46.72 26.98 -0.31
N GLY A 129 -45.54 27.35 -0.83
CA GLY A 129 -45.34 27.55 -2.27
C GLY A 129 -45.30 29.02 -2.71
N ASN A 130 -45.39 29.24 -4.03
CA ASN A 130 -45.37 30.56 -4.65
C ASN A 130 -46.77 31.16 -4.90
N ALA A 131 -47.80 30.35 -4.68
CA ALA A 131 -49.17 30.79 -4.49
C ALA A 131 -49.72 30.18 -3.19
N SER A 132 -50.86 30.68 -2.72
CA SER A 132 -51.50 30.18 -1.52
C SER A 132 -53.00 30.19 -1.68
N LEU A 133 -53.66 29.09 -1.33
CA LEU A 133 -55.09 28.92 -1.46
C LEU A 133 -55.84 29.27 -0.17
N TYR A 134 -56.80 30.19 -0.26
CA TYR A 134 -57.65 30.63 0.85
C TYR A 134 -59.13 30.37 0.57
N ASN A 135 -59.85 29.77 1.53
CA ASN A 135 -61.31 29.64 1.47
C ASN A 135 -61.99 30.67 2.37
N TYR A 136 -62.90 31.43 1.77
CA TYR A 136 -63.75 32.39 2.48
C TYR A 136 -65.22 32.18 2.08
N TRP A 137 -66.01 31.61 2.98
CA TRP A 137 -67.45 31.41 2.77
C TRP A 137 -67.81 30.59 1.53
N GLY A 138 -67.03 29.54 1.25
CA GLY A 138 -67.26 28.67 0.10
C GLY A 138 -66.80 29.26 -1.23
N ASN A 139 -66.08 30.38 -1.19
CA ASN A 139 -65.37 30.97 -2.31
C ASN A 139 -63.87 30.75 -2.15
N TYR A 140 -63.20 30.40 -3.24
CA TYR A 140 -61.76 30.18 -3.26
C TYR A 140 -61.03 31.43 -3.77
N TYR A 141 -59.93 31.76 -3.12
CA TYR A 141 -59.03 32.83 -3.53
C TYR A 141 -57.63 32.29 -3.60
N VAL A 142 -56.93 32.55 -4.69
CA VAL A 142 -55.49 32.30 -4.79
C VAL A 142 -54.76 33.60 -4.51
N TYR A 143 -53.81 33.57 -3.57
CA TYR A 143 -52.92 34.67 -3.29
C TYR A 143 -51.56 34.41 -3.95
N ASP A 144 -51.17 35.28 -4.88
CA ASP A 144 -49.88 35.23 -5.56
C ASP A 144 -49.19 36.62 -5.53
N GLU A 145 -48.12 36.80 -6.31
CA GLU A 145 -47.40 38.09 -6.41
C GLU A 145 -48.29 39.26 -6.87
N ALA A 146 -49.39 39.00 -7.58
CA ALA A 146 -50.34 39.99 -8.05
C ALA A 146 -51.47 40.29 -7.02
N GLY A 147 -51.54 39.51 -5.94
CA GLY A 147 -52.52 39.65 -4.86
C GLY A 147 -53.57 38.53 -4.86
N TYR A 148 -54.77 38.82 -4.34
CA TYR A 148 -55.86 37.84 -4.26
C TYR A 148 -56.64 37.78 -5.58
N ASN A 149 -56.67 36.61 -6.21
CA ASN A 149 -57.49 36.28 -7.38
C ASN A 149 -58.66 35.41 -6.95
N PHE A 150 -59.90 35.81 -7.29
CA PHE A 150 -61.09 35.02 -7.01
C PHE A 150 -61.22 33.88 -8.04
N ILE A 151 -61.45 32.66 -7.55
CA ILE A 151 -61.71 31.49 -8.38
C ILE A 151 -63.22 31.23 -8.35
N ASP A 152 -63.86 31.33 -9.53
CA ASP A 152 -65.29 31.03 -9.70
C ASP A 152 -65.53 29.51 -9.70
N TYR A 153 -65.38 28.91 -8.52
CA TYR A 153 -65.63 27.50 -8.27
C TYR A 153 -66.35 27.33 -6.94
N THR A 154 -67.38 26.48 -6.94
CA THR A 154 -68.09 26.06 -5.73
C THR A 154 -68.04 24.56 -5.66
N ASP A 155 -67.68 24.03 -4.49
CA ASP A 155 -67.60 22.59 -4.27
C ASP A 155 -68.91 21.90 -4.66
N SER A 156 -68.78 20.92 -5.54
CA SER A 156 -69.93 20.18 -6.04
C SER A 156 -69.53 18.75 -6.37
N ASN A 157 -70.46 17.81 -6.19
CA ASN A 157 -70.23 16.37 -6.44
C ASN A 157 -69.00 15.79 -5.70
N GLY A 158 -68.70 16.32 -4.51
CA GLY A 158 -67.57 15.87 -3.67
C GLY A 158 -66.19 16.24 -4.19
N TRP A 159 -66.07 17.26 -5.05
CA TRP A 159 -64.80 17.82 -5.51
C TRP A 159 -64.53 19.18 -4.85
N SER A 160 -63.31 19.37 -4.35
CA SER A 160 -62.84 20.62 -3.74
C SER A 160 -61.47 21.00 -4.32
N ILE A 161 -61.14 22.29 -4.31
CA ILE A 161 -59.78 22.75 -4.62
C ILE A 161 -58.92 22.48 -3.40
N ILE A 162 -57.80 21.80 -3.60
CA ILE A 162 -56.90 21.35 -2.53
C ILE A 162 -55.55 22.06 -2.57
N GLY A 163 -55.15 22.66 -3.68
CA GLY A 163 -53.92 23.44 -3.76
C GLY A 163 -53.88 24.38 -4.95
N ALA A 164 -53.01 25.39 -4.89
CA ALA A 164 -52.79 26.35 -5.96
C ALA A 164 -51.31 26.73 -6.06
N GLU A 165 -50.65 26.41 -7.16
CA GLU A 165 -49.22 26.67 -7.32
C GLU A 165 -48.90 27.16 -8.74
N ARG A 166 -47.85 27.96 -8.90
CA ARG A 166 -47.30 28.30 -10.21
C ARG A 166 -46.10 27.42 -10.53
N VAL A 167 -46.29 26.42 -11.38
CA VAL A 167 -45.27 25.43 -11.75
C VAL A 167 -44.76 25.73 -13.15
N ASN A 168 -43.44 25.93 -13.30
CA ASN A 168 -42.82 26.25 -14.59
C ASN A 168 -43.52 27.42 -15.34
N GLU A 169 -43.80 28.50 -14.61
CA GLU A 169 -44.50 29.70 -15.07
C GLU A 169 -46.00 29.55 -15.38
N ILE A 170 -46.57 28.34 -15.26
CA ILE A 170 -48.00 28.05 -15.49
C ILE A 170 -48.73 28.02 -14.14
N ASN A 171 -49.83 28.75 -14.04
CA ASN A 171 -50.71 28.69 -12.86
C ASN A 171 -51.45 27.36 -12.85
N GLN A 172 -51.49 26.64 -11.72
CA GLN A 172 -52.14 25.34 -11.62
C GLN A 172 -53.04 25.26 -10.39
N LEU A 173 -54.21 24.65 -10.55
CA LEU A 173 -55.10 24.30 -9.44
C LEU A 173 -55.24 22.79 -9.34
N ALA A 174 -55.00 22.26 -8.15
CA ALA A 174 -55.25 20.86 -7.81
C ALA A 174 -56.63 20.70 -7.17
N PHE A 175 -57.35 19.67 -7.59
CA PHE A 175 -58.66 19.30 -7.08
C PHE A 175 -58.62 17.88 -6.52
N GLY A 176 -59.25 17.67 -5.37
CA GLY A 176 -59.38 16.37 -4.72
C GLY A 176 -60.84 15.99 -4.52
N SER A 177 -61.13 14.69 -4.62
CA SER A 177 -62.45 14.15 -4.28
C SER A 177 -62.41 13.07 -3.22
N SER A 178 -63.01 13.36 -2.06
CA SER A 178 -63.19 12.40 -0.97
C SER A 178 -64.27 11.34 -1.26
N LEU A 179 -65.13 11.55 -2.26
CA LEU A 179 -66.13 10.55 -2.68
C LEU A 179 -65.54 9.48 -3.61
N TYR A 180 -64.49 9.82 -4.36
CA TYR A 180 -63.95 8.99 -5.43
C TYR A 180 -62.47 8.63 -5.24
N GLU A 181 -61.81 9.16 -4.21
CA GLU A 181 -60.35 9.01 -3.97
C GLU A 181 -59.57 9.32 -5.26
N SER A 182 -59.91 10.46 -5.89
CA SER A 182 -59.38 10.84 -7.20
C SER A 182 -58.96 12.30 -7.20
N PHE A 183 -57.95 12.61 -8.01
CA PHE A 183 -57.33 13.93 -8.10
C PHE A 183 -57.33 14.42 -9.55
N TYR A 184 -57.48 15.72 -9.73
CA TYR A 184 -57.48 16.36 -11.04
C TYR A 184 -56.74 17.68 -10.96
N ARG A 185 -55.97 18.03 -12.01
CA ARG A 185 -55.26 19.30 -12.10
C ARG A 185 -55.74 20.08 -13.29
N TYR A 186 -55.94 21.38 -13.12
CA TYR A 186 -56.09 22.33 -14.23
C TYR A 186 -54.84 23.19 -14.37
N ASN A 187 -54.35 23.35 -15.60
CA ASN A 187 -53.53 24.48 -15.95
C ASN A 187 -54.44 25.69 -16.21
N MET A 188 -54.05 26.81 -15.64
CA MET A 188 -54.78 28.06 -15.69
C MET A 188 -54.00 29.10 -16.49
N ASP A 189 -54.72 30.05 -17.08
CA ASP A 189 -54.09 31.24 -17.64
C ASP A 189 -53.62 32.22 -16.53
N SER A 190 -53.08 33.37 -16.93
CA SER A 190 -52.60 34.40 -15.99
C SER A 190 -53.67 34.97 -15.08
N ASP A 191 -54.95 34.84 -15.46
CA ASP A 191 -56.10 35.34 -14.71
C ASP A 191 -56.79 34.20 -13.92
N TRP A 192 -56.11 33.05 -13.77
CA TRP A 192 -56.62 31.86 -13.10
C TRP A 192 -57.92 31.29 -13.73
N ASN A 193 -58.08 31.38 -15.06
CA ASN A 193 -59.14 30.67 -15.78
C ASN A 193 -58.63 29.33 -16.33
N PRO A 194 -59.42 28.24 -16.26
CA PRO A 194 -58.98 26.92 -16.68
C PRO A 194 -58.78 26.88 -18.20
N VAL A 195 -57.62 26.39 -18.63
CA VAL A 195 -57.25 26.25 -20.05
C VAL A 195 -57.40 24.79 -20.47
N ASP A 196 -56.69 23.90 -19.78
CA ASP A 196 -56.75 22.46 -19.92
C ASP A 196 -56.43 21.78 -18.59
N GLY A 197 -56.52 20.45 -18.54
CA GLY A 197 -56.28 19.70 -17.32
C GLY A 197 -56.18 18.21 -17.53
N ASP A 198 -55.74 17.52 -16.50
CA ASP A 198 -55.45 16.10 -16.50
C ASP A 198 -55.81 15.43 -15.17
N TRP A 199 -56.15 14.13 -15.27
CA TRP A 199 -56.36 13.30 -14.10
C TRP A 199 -55.00 12.94 -13.50
N LEU A 200 -54.86 13.17 -12.19
CA LEU A 200 -53.65 12.86 -11.46
C LEU A 200 -53.74 11.44 -10.92
N THR A 201 -52.95 10.53 -11.49
CA THR A 201 -52.85 9.12 -11.04
C THR A 201 -51.39 8.64 -11.11
N GLY A 202 -50.92 7.88 -10.14
CA GLY A 202 -49.54 7.38 -10.12
C GLY A 202 -48.51 8.51 -10.23
N ALA A 203 -47.56 8.42 -11.16
CA ALA A 203 -46.49 9.41 -11.34
C ALA A 203 -46.95 10.87 -11.46
N SER A 204 -48.07 11.14 -12.16
CA SER A 204 -48.58 12.52 -12.26
C SER A 204 -49.11 13.06 -10.92
N LEU A 205 -49.64 12.18 -10.06
CA LEU A 205 -50.07 12.56 -8.71
C LEU A 205 -48.85 12.89 -7.84
N TYR A 206 -47.85 12.03 -7.83
CA TYR A 206 -46.60 12.24 -7.07
C TYR A 206 -45.84 13.50 -7.51
N GLN A 207 -45.81 13.78 -8.83
CA GLN A 207 -45.24 15.02 -9.33
C GLN A 207 -46.05 16.22 -8.86
N ALA A 208 -47.38 16.15 -8.90
CA ALA A 208 -48.23 17.23 -8.40
C ALA A 208 -48.07 17.42 -6.88
N GLU A 209 -47.94 16.36 -6.10
CA GLU A 209 -47.63 16.45 -4.67
C GLU A 209 -46.31 17.18 -4.41
N SER A 210 -45.28 16.89 -5.21
CA SER A 210 -43.98 17.56 -5.13
C SER A 210 -44.05 19.03 -5.56
N ASP A 211 -44.74 19.30 -6.67
CA ASP A 211 -44.90 20.64 -7.22
C ASP A 211 -45.65 21.56 -6.22
N PHE A 212 -46.75 21.07 -5.65
CA PHE A 212 -47.59 21.78 -4.69
C PHE A 212 -47.07 21.66 -3.24
N GLN A 213 -46.02 20.87 -2.99
CA GLN A 213 -45.46 20.59 -1.68
C GLN A 213 -46.51 20.08 -0.67
N GLN A 214 -47.41 19.22 -1.14
CA GLN A 214 -48.52 18.69 -0.36
C GLN A 214 -48.66 17.19 -0.59
N ASP A 215 -48.90 16.44 0.47
CA ASP A 215 -49.32 15.04 0.39
C ASP A 215 -50.83 15.00 0.14
N PHE A 216 -51.22 14.84 -1.14
CA PHE A 216 -52.62 14.84 -1.54
C PHE A 216 -53.32 13.54 -1.19
N ASN A 217 -52.60 12.42 -1.20
CA ASN A 217 -53.16 11.09 -1.01
C ASN A 217 -53.13 10.61 0.46
N GLU A 218 -52.53 11.39 1.35
CA GLU A 218 -52.41 11.17 2.79
C GLU A 218 -51.65 9.88 3.16
N ASP A 219 -50.71 9.43 2.32
CA ASP A 219 -49.86 8.27 2.61
C ASP A 219 -48.68 8.59 3.55
N GLY A 220 -48.50 9.87 3.89
CA GLY A 220 -47.46 10.38 4.77
C GLY A 220 -46.16 10.77 4.05
N VAL A 221 -46.13 10.72 2.71
CA VAL A 221 -44.99 11.11 1.87
C VAL A 221 -45.46 12.13 0.83
N THR A 222 -44.73 13.25 0.71
CA THR A 222 -44.94 14.17 -0.42
C THR A 222 -44.15 13.65 -1.63
N GLY A 223 -44.85 13.13 -2.65
CA GLY A 223 -44.24 12.56 -3.84
C GLY A 223 -44.28 11.02 -3.86
N ALA A 224 -43.43 10.41 -4.68
CA ALA A 224 -43.51 8.97 -4.89
C ALA A 224 -43.06 8.19 -3.64
N PRO A 225 -43.80 7.14 -3.20
CA PRO A 225 -43.38 6.32 -2.08
C PRO A 225 -42.09 5.57 -2.44
N LEU A 226 -41.04 5.79 -1.65
CA LEU A 226 -39.71 5.23 -1.87
C LEU A 226 -39.49 3.97 -1.03
N THR A 227 -39.00 2.91 -1.67
CA THR A 227 -38.59 1.67 -1.01
C THR A 227 -37.07 1.60 -0.98
N THR A 228 -36.47 1.46 0.20
CA THR A 228 -35.05 1.16 0.33
C THR A 228 -34.75 -0.22 -0.27
N THR A 229 -33.93 -0.24 -1.31
CA THR A 229 -33.48 -1.47 -1.97
C THR A 229 -32.10 -1.90 -1.52
N GLU A 230 -31.31 -0.97 -0.99
CA GLU A 230 -29.96 -1.22 -0.51
C GLU A 230 -29.59 -0.18 0.57
N SER A 231 -28.85 -0.64 1.59
CA SER A 231 -28.56 0.15 2.80
C SER A 231 -27.18 -0.17 3.40
N ALA A 232 -26.27 -0.71 2.61
CA ALA A 232 -24.89 -0.89 2.97
C ALA A 232 -24.14 0.44 2.77
N GLY A 233 -23.15 0.71 3.63
CA GLY A 233 -22.38 1.94 3.55
C GLY A 233 -23.07 3.20 4.06
N SER A 234 -22.74 4.35 3.47
CA SER A 234 -23.10 5.68 3.97
C SER A 234 -24.30 6.31 3.26
N ILE A 235 -24.65 5.78 2.09
CA ILE A 235 -25.79 6.21 1.27
C ILE A 235 -26.72 5.03 1.09
N ASN A 236 -28.01 5.22 1.37
CA ASN A 236 -29.01 4.21 1.03
C ASN A 236 -29.46 4.42 -0.42
N LEU A 237 -29.62 3.34 -1.19
CA LEU A 237 -30.33 3.36 -2.46
C LEU A 237 -31.81 2.99 -2.27
N LEU A 238 -32.69 3.87 -2.74
CA LEU A 238 -34.14 3.72 -2.76
C LEU A 238 -34.66 3.70 -4.19
N LYS A 239 -35.84 3.12 -4.38
CA LYS A 239 -36.56 3.12 -5.65
C LYS A 239 -38.04 3.44 -5.47
N ASP A 240 -38.63 4.10 -6.47
CA ASP A 240 -40.09 4.24 -6.57
C ASP A 240 -40.76 3.04 -7.27
N SER A 241 -42.07 3.11 -7.44
CA SER A 241 -42.86 2.05 -8.08
C SER A 241 -42.52 1.80 -9.56
N ASP A 242 -41.96 2.80 -10.24
CA ASP A 242 -41.56 2.72 -11.65
C ASP A 242 -40.10 2.26 -11.82
N GLY A 243 -39.40 2.08 -10.69
CA GLY A 243 -38.03 1.60 -10.61
C GLY A 243 -36.99 2.71 -10.76
N TYR A 244 -37.37 3.99 -10.70
CA TYR A 244 -36.40 5.09 -10.69
C TYR A 244 -35.65 5.15 -9.35
N GLY A 245 -34.36 5.44 -9.42
CA GLY A 245 -33.44 5.44 -8.30
C GLY A 245 -33.37 6.79 -7.57
N TYR A 246 -33.27 6.71 -6.26
CA TYR A 246 -33.04 7.83 -5.35
C TYR A 246 -31.97 7.41 -4.36
N VAL A 247 -31.14 8.35 -3.97
CA VAL A 247 -30.24 8.18 -2.83
C VAL A 247 -30.85 8.80 -1.60
N GLN A 248 -30.51 8.27 -0.42
CA GLN A 248 -30.82 8.93 0.84
C GLN A 248 -29.58 9.02 1.71
N ASP A 249 -29.31 10.22 2.20
CA ASP A 249 -28.19 10.47 3.12
C ASP A 249 -28.52 10.05 4.56
N SER A 250 -27.51 10.05 5.42
CA SER A 250 -27.66 9.73 6.85
C SER A 250 -28.62 10.63 7.64
N THR A 251 -29.02 11.79 7.08
CA THR A 251 -29.99 12.70 7.69
C THR A 251 -31.43 12.45 7.20
N GLY A 252 -31.61 11.51 6.28
CA GLY A 252 -32.91 11.11 5.73
C GLY A 252 -33.32 11.90 4.49
N ASN A 253 -32.48 12.81 3.97
CA ASN A 253 -32.80 13.56 2.75
C ASN A 253 -32.63 12.66 1.54
N SER A 254 -33.63 12.66 0.66
CA SER A 254 -33.61 11.87 -0.57
C SER A 254 -33.39 12.75 -1.81
N VAL A 255 -32.54 12.30 -2.74
CA VAL A 255 -32.24 12.98 -4.00
C VAL A 255 -32.33 11.97 -5.15
N SER A 256 -32.92 12.37 -6.27
CA SER A 256 -33.03 11.50 -7.45
C SER A 256 -31.69 11.32 -8.15
N ILE A 257 -31.43 10.11 -8.65
CA ILE A 257 -30.28 9.86 -9.53
C ILE A 257 -30.70 10.21 -10.95
N THR A 258 -29.96 11.12 -11.58
CA THR A 258 -30.36 11.69 -12.89
C THR A 258 -29.22 11.66 -13.91
N HIS A 259 -29.57 11.80 -15.18
CA HIS A 259 -28.66 12.17 -16.25
C HIS A 259 -28.30 13.66 -16.16
N SER A 260 -27.24 14.07 -16.87
CA SER A 260 -26.82 15.48 -16.99
C SER A 260 -27.88 16.45 -17.53
N ASP A 261 -28.94 15.96 -18.18
CA ASP A 261 -30.08 16.76 -18.66
C ASP A 261 -31.28 16.77 -17.69
N GLY A 262 -31.14 16.17 -16.50
CA GLY A 262 -32.18 16.06 -15.48
C GLY A 262 -33.11 14.86 -15.65
N THR A 263 -32.94 14.03 -16.71
CA THR A 263 -33.74 12.82 -16.88
C THR A 263 -33.44 11.82 -15.78
N GLN A 264 -34.46 11.31 -15.11
CA GLN A 264 -34.27 10.37 -14.01
C GLN A 264 -33.81 8.99 -14.46
N TRP A 265 -32.94 8.37 -13.67
CA TRP A 265 -32.37 7.05 -13.90
C TRP A 265 -32.83 6.05 -12.85
N GLY A 266 -32.93 4.79 -13.26
CA GLY A 266 -33.21 3.60 -12.45
C GLY A 266 -33.35 2.34 -13.32
N ASP A 267 -33.98 1.29 -12.83
CA ASP A 267 -33.99 -0.06 -13.46
C ASP A 267 -34.61 -0.07 -14.87
N SER A 268 -35.49 0.88 -15.16
CA SER A 268 -36.16 1.02 -16.46
C SER A 268 -35.31 1.80 -17.49
N THR A 269 -34.14 2.32 -17.13
CA THR A 269 -33.33 3.21 -17.99
C THR A 269 -32.69 2.46 -19.15
N TRP A 270 -32.08 1.31 -18.87
CA TRP A 270 -31.38 0.52 -19.87
C TRP A 270 -31.73 -0.96 -19.76
N THR A 271 -32.14 -1.55 -20.88
CA THR A 271 -32.52 -2.96 -20.92
C THR A 271 -31.39 -3.85 -20.43
N GLY A 272 -31.68 -4.65 -19.41
CA GLY A 272 -30.77 -5.64 -18.84
C GLY A 272 -29.83 -5.12 -17.74
N TRP A 273 -29.92 -3.83 -17.39
CA TRP A 273 -29.21 -3.22 -16.27
C TRP A 273 -30.17 -2.94 -15.12
N THR A 274 -29.70 -3.23 -13.91
CA THR A 274 -30.40 -2.92 -12.66
C THR A 274 -29.49 -2.00 -11.85
N LEU A 275 -30.03 -0.94 -11.26
CA LEU A 275 -29.30 -0.10 -10.33
C LEU A 275 -29.22 -0.84 -8.98
N VAL A 276 -28.02 -1.17 -8.51
CA VAL A 276 -27.82 -2.08 -7.36
C VAL A 276 -27.17 -1.42 -6.15
N GLY A 277 -26.48 -0.30 -6.32
CA GLY A 277 -25.92 0.44 -5.19
C GLY A 277 -25.63 1.90 -5.51
N ALA A 278 -25.51 2.71 -4.47
CA ALA A 278 -25.10 4.11 -4.55
C ALA A 278 -24.24 4.46 -3.33
N GLU A 279 -23.07 5.07 -3.52
CA GLU A 279 -22.15 5.40 -2.42
C GLU A 279 -21.35 6.67 -2.71
N THR A 280 -20.86 7.33 -1.66
CA THR A 280 -19.88 8.41 -1.77
C THR A 280 -18.47 7.86 -1.53
N ILE A 281 -17.75 7.56 -2.60
CA ILE A 281 -16.42 6.94 -2.55
C ILE A 281 -15.37 8.04 -2.73
N ASP A 282 -14.50 8.23 -1.74
CA ASP A 282 -13.47 9.28 -1.72
C ASP A 282 -14.02 10.70 -2.03
N GLY A 283 -15.23 10.98 -1.55
CA GLY A 283 -15.93 12.26 -1.78
C GLY A 283 -16.60 12.38 -3.15
N ILE A 284 -16.66 11.30 -3.93
CA ILE A 284 -17.29 11.25 -5.24
C ILE A 284 -18.55 10.37 -5.17
N ASN A 285 -19.70 10.97 -5.48
CA ASN A 285 -20.97 10.26 -5.58
C ASN A 285 -20.92 9.27 -6.76
N THR A 286 -21.15 7.99 -6.49
CA THR A 286 -20.98 6.92 -7.47
C THR A 286 -22.15 5.92 -7.39
N SER A 287 -22.70 5.52 -8.53
CA SER A 287 -23.71 4.46 -8.62
C SER A 287 -23.13 3.19 -9.24
N SER A 288 -23.59 2.03 -8.78
CA SER A 288 -23.27 0.71 -9.33
C SER A 288 -24.48 0.10 -10.00
N TRP A 289 -24.29 -0.36 -11.23
CA TRP A 289 -25.31 -0.97 -12.06
C TRP A 289 -24.87 -2.38 -12.42
N GLU A 290 -25.72 -3.37 -12.23
CA GLU A 290 -25.43 -4.75 -12.55
C GLU A 290 -26.17 -5.16 -13.83
N PHE A 291 -25.44 -5.79 -14.76
CA PHE A 291 -26.05 -6.40 -15.93
C PHE A 291 -26.45 -7.84 -15.65
N SER A 292 -27.38 -8.37 -16.43
CA SER A 292 -27.83 -9.78 -16.35
C SER A 292 -26.74 -10.87 -16.41
N ASP A 293 -25.50 -10.55 -16.81
CA ASP A 293 -24.33 -11.47 -16.80
C ASP A 293 -23.43 -11.31 -15.56
N GLY A 294 -23.84 -10.49 -14.59
CA GLY A 294 -23.12 -10.21 -13.35
C GLY A 294 -22.01 -9.17 -13.47
N LYS A 295 -21.79 -8.53 -14.63
CA LYS A 295 -20.82 -7.42 -14.71
C LYS A 295 -21.42 -6.14 -14.12
N LEU A 296 -20.56 -5.31 -13.54
CA LEU A 296 -20.93 -3.99 -13.06
C LEU A 296 -20.56 -2.90 -14.06
N TRP A 297 -21.33 -1.82 -14.04
CA TRP A 297 -20.99 -0.52 -14.62
C TRP A 297 -21.06 0.53 -13.52
N LEU A 298 -20.02 1.35 -13.42
CA LEU A 298 -19.89 2.38 -12.39
C LEU A 298 -20.06 3.77 -13.03
N GLY A 299 -20.95 4.58 -12.45
CA GLY A 299 -21.24 5.94 -12.90
C GLY A 299 -20.92 6.96 -11.82
N ARG A 300 -20.19 8.03 -12.15
CA ARG A 300 -19.93 9.16 -11.25
C ARG A 300 -20.96 10.24 -11.42
N HIS A 301 -21.26 10.91 -10.32
CA HIS A 301 -22.27 11.95 -10.21
C HIS A 301 -21.68 13.21 -9.56
N ASP A 302 -22.32 14.35 -9.80
CA ASP A 302 -22.05 15.58 -9.05
C ASP A 302 -22.72 15.55 -7.67
N SER A 303 -22.66 16.67 -6.94
CA SER A 303 -23.26 16.80 -5.61
C SER A 303 -24.78 16.63 -5.58
N ASN A 304 -25.45 16.78 -6.72
CA ASN A 304 -26.90 16.62 -6.87
C ASN A 304 -27.27 15.25 -7.45
N TRP A 305 -26.33 14.30 -7.47
CA TRP A 305 -26.52 12.97 -8.03
C TRP A 305 -26.84 12.96 -9.54
N ALA A 306 -26.50 14.04 -10.26
CA ALA A 306 -26.56 14.09 -11.71
C ALA A 306 -25.30 13.46 -12.32
N TYR A 307 -25.49 12.54 -13.26
CA TYR A 307 -24.40 11.82 -13.93
C TYR A 307 -23.44 12.78 -14.63
N THR A 308 -22.15 12.55 -14.42
CA THR A 308 -21.06 13.34 -15.01
C THR A 308 -20.23 12.50 -15.97
N ILE A 309 -19.71 11.36 -15.52
CA ILE A 309 -18.80 10.52 -16.29
C ILE A 309 -18.88 9.06 -15.85
N SER A 310 -18.56 8.15 -16.77
CA SER A 310 -18.44 6.73 -16.46
C SER A 310 -17.08 6.42 -15.82
N GLU A 311 -17.08 5.64 -14.75
CA GLU A 311 -15.88 5.01 -14.19
C GLU A 311 -15.45 3.75 -14.95
N GLY A 312 -16.36 3.16 -15.73
CA GLY A 312 -16.11 2.02 -16.59
C GLY A 312 -16.90 0.78 -16.20
N TYR A 313 -16.45 -0.37 -16.69
CA TYR A 313 -17.06 -1.67 -16.42
C TYR A 313 -16.16 -2.53 -15.54
N ALA A 314 -16.76 -3.27 -14.61
CA ALA A 314 -16.07 -4.30 -13.84
C ALA A 314 -16.67 -5.66 -14.16
N SER A 315 -15.88 -6.55 -14.77
CA SER A 315 -16.35 -7.91 -15.08
C SER A 315 -16.43 -8.75 -13.81
N ALA A 316 -17.44 -9.62 -13.69
CA ALA A 316 -17.58 -10.52 -12.54
C ALA A 316 -16.27 -11.27 -12.23
N GLY A 317 -15.83 -11.22 -10.98
CA GLY A 317 -14.59 -11.85 -10.50
C GLY A 317 -13.28 -11.12 -10.88
N SER A 318 -13.35 -9.93 -11.48
CA SER A 318 -12.16 -9.08 -11.70
C SER A 318 -11.76 -8.32 -10.43
N SER A 319 -10.52 -7.83 -10.35
CA SER A 319 -10.08 -6.97 -9.23
C SER A 319 -10.92 -5.71 -9.09
N THR A 320 -11.30 -5.07 -10.20
CA THR A 320 -12.23 -3.92 -10.21
C THR A 320 -13.62 -4.27 -9.67
N TYR A 321 -14.04 -5.53 -9.81
CA TYR A 321 -15.32 -6.02 -9.31
C TYR A 321 -15.28 -6.24 -7.80
N PHE A 322 -14.23 -6.89 -7.30
CA PHE A 322 -14.01 -7.05 -5.85
C PHE A 322 -13.74 -5.70 -5.15
N GLN A 323 -13.12 -4.75 -5.83
CA GLN A 323 -12.99 -3.38 -5.34
C GLN A 323 -14.37 -2.69 -5.27
N ALA A 324 -15.23 -2.89 -6.28
CA ALA A 324 -16.59 -2.38 -6.22
C ALA A 324 -17.37 -3.00 -5.04
N GLU A 325 -17.29 -4.32 -4.84
CA GLU A 325 -17.89 -4.97 -3.66
C GLU A 325 -17.43 -4.30 -2.35
N SER A 326 -16.14 -4.04 -2.21
CA SER A 326 -15.59 -3.36 -1.03
C SER A 326 -16.07 -1.91 -0.89
N ASN A 327 -16.05 -1.13 -1.99
CA ASN A 327 -16.44 0.27 -1.99
C ASN A 327 -17.92 0.44 -1.62
N PHE A 328 -18.78 -0.40 -2.19
CA PHE A 328 -20.23 -0.40 -1.93
C PHE A 328 -20.61 -1.22 -0.68
N GLN A 329 -19.64 -1.90 -0.04
CA GLN A 329 -19.87 -2.80 1.10
C GLN A 329 -20.92 -3.88 0.81
N GLN A 330 -20.92 -4.39 -0.41
CA GLN A 330 -21.89 -5.34 -0.94
C GLN A 330 -21.19 -6.56 -1.51
N ASP A 331 -21.79 -7.73 -1.30
CA ASP A 331 -21.40 -8.97 -1.97
C ASP A 331 -22.26 -9.10 -3.22
N PHE A 332 -21.77 -8.58 -4.34
CA PHE A 332 -22.50 -8.57 -5.61
C PHE A 332 -22.60 -9.98 -6.20
N ASN A 333 -21.60 -10.84 -5.97
CA ASN A 333 -21.56 -12.17 -6.57
C ASN A 333 -22.25 -13.27 -5.73
N GLY A 334 -22.57 -12.99 -4.47
CA GLY A 334 -23.30 -13.87 -3.55
C GLY A 334 -22.44 -15.00 -2.95
N ASP A 335 -21.12 -14.88 -2.93
CA ASP A 335 -20.20 -15.87 -2.36
C ASP A 335 -20.01 -15.75 -0.84
N SER A 336 -20.73 -14.83 -0.20
CA SER A 336 -20.65 -14.46 1.21
C SER A 336 -19.35 -13.76 1.62
N ILE A 337 -18.58 -13.25 0.66
CA ILE A 337 -17.37 -12.46 0.85
C ILE A 337 -17.57 -11.11 0.18
N ILE A 338 -17.30 -10.03 0.92
CA ILE A 338 -17.23 -8.69 0.34
C ILE A 338 -15.80 -8.50 -0.15
N GLY A 339 -15.62 -8.36 -1.48
CA GLY A 339 -14.31 -8.24 -2.09
C GLY A 339 -13.69 -9.60 -2.37
N SER A 340 -12.37 -9.68 -2.39
CA SER A 340 -11.68 -10.93 -2.75
C SER A 340 -11.30 -11.77 -1.52
N THR A 341 -11.25 -13.09 -1.68
CA THR A 341 -10.84 -14.02 -0.61
C THR A 341 -9.40 -13.76 -0.19
N ASN A 342 -9.13 -13.60 1.09
CA ASN A 342 -7.78 -13.31 1.55
C ASN A 342 -6.87 -14.55 1.49
N LYS A 343 -5.85 -14.56 0.60
CA LYS A 343 -4.82 -15.61 0.55
C LYS A 343 -3.88 -15.59 1.77
N ILE A 344 -3.68 -14.44 2.41
CA ILE A 344 -2.87 -14.29 3.62
C ILE A 344 -3.76 -13.82 4.77
N ASN A 345 -4.25 -14.76 5.57
CA ASN A 345 -5.13 -14.48 6.70
C ASN A 345 -4.61 -13.34 7.59
N GLY A 346 -5.50 -12.39 7.92
CA GLY A 346 -5.21 -11.28 8.83
C GLY A 346 -5.12 -9.90 8.18
N ILE A 347 -4.98 -9.84 6.85
CA ILE A 347 -5.08 -8.60 6.06
C ILE A 347 -6.53 -8.12 6.03
N SER A 348 -6.74 -6.81 6.15
CA SER A 348 -8.06 -6.17 6.23
C SER A 348 -8.34 -5.07 5.19
N ASN A 349 -7.30 -4.45 4.63
CA ASN A 349 -7.40 -3.46 3.56
C ASN A 349 -7.69 -4.16 2.23
N SER A 350 -8.83 -3.85 1.61
CA SER A 350 -9.28 -4.48 0.36
C SER A 350 -8.31 -4.31 -0.81
N SER A 351 -7.63 -3.17 -0.91
CA SER A 351 -6.65 -2.93 -1.99
C SER A 351 -5.44 -3.85 -1.83
N ILE A 352 -4.93 -3.99 -0.60
CA ILE A 352 -3.84 -4.93 -0.29
C ILE A 352 -4.28 -6.38 -0.55
N ILE A 353 -5.48 -6.78 -0.12
CA ILE A 353 -6.02 -8.13 -0.38
C ILE A 353 -6.05 -8.41 -1.89
N ASN A 354 -6.57 -7.46 -2.69
CA ASN A 354 -6.61 -7.58 -4.14
C ASN A 354 -5.21 -7.75 -4.74
N ASN A 355 -4.25 -6.93 -4.32
CA ASN A 355 -2.86 -7.01 -4.79
C ASN A 355 -2.18 -8.33 -4.43
N VAL A 356 -2.34 -8.79 -3.19
CA VAL A 356 -1.84 -10.09 -2.73
C VAL A 356 -2.46 -11.24 -3.55
N ASN A 357 -3.76 -11.16 -3.84
CA ASN A 357 -4.44 -12.19 -4.61
C ASN A 357 -3.97 -12.29 -6.06
N ILE A 358 -3.73 -11.13 -6.68
CA ILE A 358 -3.18 -11.03 -8.03
C ILE A 358 -1.74 -11.58 -8.06
N ALA A 359 -0.89 -11.10 -7.16
CA ALA A 359 0.51 -11.50 -7.09
C ALA A 359 0.63 -13.01 -6.87
N LEU A 360 -0.10 -13.55 -5.90
CA LEU A 360 -0.07 -14.98 -5.59
C LEU A 360 -0.89 -15.84 -6.55
N SER A 361 -1.20 -15.37 -7.78
CA SER A 361 -1.93 -16.18 -8.76
C SER A 361 -1.19 -17.48 -9.14
N ASP A 362 0.14 -17.49 -8.99
CA ASP A 362 1.02 -18.65 -9.13
C ASP A 362 1.57 -19.19 -7.78
N GLU A 363 0.96 -18.73 -6.67
CA GLU A 363 1.30 -19.04 -5.28
C GLU A 363 2.65 -18.50 -4.78
N LEU A 364 3.37 -17.68 -5.56
CA LEU A 364 4.67 -17.14 -5.15
C LEU A 364 4.77 -15.65 -5.45
N PHE A 365 5.28 -14.87 -4.49
CA PHE A 365 5.67 -13.49 -4.76
C PHE A 365 6.97 -13.43 -5.55
N THR A 366 6.98 -12.53 -6.52
CA THR A 366 8.18 -12.03 -7.20
C THR A 366 8.65 -10.69 -6.61
N HIS A 367 9.90 -10.31 -6.94
CA HIS A 367 10.45 -9.00 -6.58
C HIS A 367 9.57 -7.85 -7.09
N GLN A 368 9.11 -7.93 -8.34
CA GLN A 368 8.27 -6.90 -8.95
C GLN A 368 6.89 -6.80 -8.30
N GLU A 369 6.28 -7.91 -7.89
CA GLU A 369 4.97 -7.89 -7.23
C GLU A 369 5.05 -7.29 -5.83
N LEU A 370 6.07 -7.64 -5.05
CA LEU A 370 6.28 -7.01 -3.73
C LEU A 370 6.57 -5.51 -3.87
N ARG A 371 7.39 -5.12 -4.86
CA ARG A 371 7.64 -3.71 -5.19
C ARG A 371 6.35 -2.98 -5.56
N SER A 372 5.52 -3.59 -6.41
CA SER A 372 4.25 -2.99 -6.88
C SER A 372 3.26 -2.86 -5.72
N LEU A 373 3.17 -3.87 -4.86
CA LEU A 373 2.35 -3.82 -3.65
C LEU A 373 2.75 -2.65 -2.75
N LEU A 374 4.04 -2.46 -2.48
CA LEU A 374 4.52 -1.34 -1.67
C LEU A 374 4.27 0.02 -2.33
N ALA A 375 4.41 0.11 -3.67
CA ALA A 375 4.13 1.33 -4.41
C ALA A 375 2.63 1.69 -4.38
N ASP A 376 1.75 0.69 -4.51
CA ASP A 376 0.30 0.89 -4.41
C ASP A 376 -0.11 1.37 -3.02
N VAL A 377 0.46 0.79 -1.96
CA VAL A 377 0.24 1.25 -0.57
C VAL A 377 0.80 2.65 -0.33
N ALA A 378 1.83 3.08 -1.08
CA ALA A 378 2.35 4.43 -0.94
C ALA A 378 1.34 5.49 -1.41
N SER A 379 0.49 5.17 -2.39
CA SER A 379 -0.44 6.12 -3.01
C SER A 379 -1.37 6.77 -1.97
N GLY A 380 -1.26 8.09 -1.80
CA GLY A 380 -2.08 8.82 -0.81
C GLY A 380 -1.56 8.77 0.64
N GLY A 381 -0.46 8.04 0.90
CA GLY A 381 0.16 7.89 2.22
C GLY A 381 -0.34 6.65 2.97
N VAL A 382 0.45 6.23 3.97
CA VAL A 382 0.27 4.93 4.65
C VAL A 382 -0.60 5.07 5.88
N THR A 383 -1.73 4.37 5.90
CA THR A 383 -2.63 4.29 7.06
C THR A 383 -2.15 3.27 8.10
N ALA A 384 -2.73 3.32 9.31
CA ALA A 384 -2.47 2.34 10.36
C ALA A 384 -2.82 0.90 9.94
N THR A 385 -3.94 0.76 9.22
CA THR A 385 -4.44 -0.50 8.69
C THR A 385 -3.46 -1.06 7.65
N GLU A 386 -3.03 -0.25 6.69
CA GLU A 386 -2.09 -0.70 5.67
C GLU A 386 -0.72 -1.09 6.25
N LEU A 387 -0.22 -0.35 7.23
CA LEU A 387 1.01 -0.72 7.92
C LEU A 387 0.86 -2.08 8.63
N THR A 388 -0.26 -2.29 9.34
CA THR A 388 -0.54 -3.56 10.04
C THR A 388 -0.67 -4.72 9.05
N ASP A 389 -1.29 -4.47 7.90
CA ASP A 389 -1.45 -5.47 6.84
C ASP A 389 -0.11 -5.81 6.17
N LEU A 390 0.74 -4.82 5.88
CA LEU A 390 2.11 -5.04 5.39
C LEU A 390 2.93 -5.86 6.39
N GLN A 391 2.81 -5.59 7.68
CA GLN A 391 3.46 -6.37 8.75
C GLN A 391 2.93 -7.82 8.79
N THR A 392 1.63 -8.00 8.54
CA THR A 392 1.02 -9.33 8.44
C THR A 392 1.56 -10.08 7.22
N ILE A 393 1.75 -9.41 6.09
CA ILE A 393 2.39 -9.99 4.90
C ILE A 393 3.83 -10.38 5.23
N GLU A 394 4.63 -9.50 5.83
CA GLU A 394 6.03 -9.77 6.20
C GLU A 394 6.16 -11.04 7.04
N THR A 395 5.35 -11.17 8.10
CA THR A 395 5.36 -12.33 8.99
C THR A 395 5.06 -13.65 8.27
N ASN A 396 4.26 -13.63 7.19
CA ASN A 396 3.89 -14.81 6.42
C ASN A 396 4.70 -14.98 5.12
N LEU A 397 5.52 -13.98 4.75
CA LEU A 397 6.11 -13.83 3.42
C LEU A 397 6.97 -15.03 3.03
N GLY A 398 7.74 -15.60 3.98
CA GLY A 398 8.60 -16.75 3.71
C GLY A 398 7.87 -18.00 3.20
N GLY A 399 6.57 -18.14 3.47
CA GLY A 399 5.74 -19.22 2.94
C GLY A 399 5.33 -19.07 1.47
N TYR A 400 5.50 -17.86 0.92
CA TYR A 400 5.10 -17.46 -0.42
C TYR A 400 6.28 -17.01 -1.27
N LEU A 401 7.50 -17.38 -0.89
CA LEU A 401 8.71 -17.08 -1.65
C LEU A 401 9.34 -18.37 -2.14
N SER A 402 9.92 -18.32 -3.35
CA SER A 402 10.75 -19.42 -3.84
C SER A 402 11.98 -19.57 -2.93
N ALA A 403 12.55 -20.78 -2.86
CA ALA A 403 13.75 -21.03 -2.06
C ALA A 403 14.94 -20.13 -2.46
N THR A 404 15.00 -19.68 -3.71
CA THR A 404 16.06 -18.81 -4.22
C THR A 404 15.83 -17.34 -3.90
N GLU A 405 14.58 -16.91 -3.65
CA GLU A 405 14.22 -15.52 -3.34
C GLU A 405 14.03 -15.28 -1.84
N ALA A 406 13.72 -16.33 -1.07
CA ALA A 406 13.31 -16.26 0.32
C ALA A 406 14.17 -15.32 1.18
N SER A 407 15.48 -15.53 1.22
CA SER A 407 16.36 -14.73 2.09
C SER A 407 16.42 -13.26 1.69
N TYR A 408 16.56 -12.98 0.39
CA TYR A 408 16.71 -11.63 -0.13
C TYR A 408 15.42 -10.82 0.00
N GLN A 409 14.30 -11.36 -0.50
CA GLN A 409 13.02 -10.64 -0.49
C GLN A 409 12.49 -10.46 0.94
N SER A 410 12.65 -11.46 1.82
CA SER A 410 12.30 -11.29 3.23
C SER A 410 13.13 -10.18 3.88
N TYR A 411 14.44 -10.12 3.64
CA TYR A 411 15.29 -9.08 4.22
C TYR A 411 14.87 -7.67 3.77
N ILE A 412 14.71 -7.45 2.46
CA ILE A 412 14.42 -6.10 1.95
C ILE A 412 12.98 -5.67 2.22
N PHE A 413 12.02 -6.61 2.25
CA PHE A 413 10.64 -6.30 2.62
C PHE A 413 10.53 -5.95 4.11
N ASP A 414 11.19 -6.71 4.99
CA ASP A 414 11.30 -6.39 6.43
C ASP A 414 11.96 -5.02 6.64
N ALA A 415 13.04 -4.73 5.92
CA ALA A 415 13.72 -3.46 6.01
C ALA A 415 12.85 -2.25 5.62
N VAL A 416 11.88 -2.44 4.71
CA VAL A 416 10.89 -1.41 4.37
C VAL A 416 9.81 -1.32 5.46
N VAL A 417 9.23 -2.46 5.85
CA VAL A 417 7.98 -2.53 6.64
C VAL A 417 8.23 -2.40 8.15
N ASN A 418 9.18 -3.15 8.69
CA ASN A 418 9.55 -3.15 10.11
C ASN A 418 10.73 -2.22 10.40
N GLY A 419 11.45 -1.84 9.35
CA GLY A 419 12.51 -0.84 9.40
C GLY A 419 13.91 -1.43 9.51
N ASN A 420 14.91 -0.58 9.28
CA ASN A 420 16.31 -0.96 9.28
C ASN A 420 17.15 0.25 9.75
N SER A 421 18.30 0.00 10.39
CA SER A 421 19.22 1.07 10.80
C SER A 421 19.65 1.95 9.62
N ALA A 422 19.76 1.38 8.42
CA ALA A 422 20.12 2.10 7.22
C ALA A 422 19.06 3.14 6.80
N ASN A 423 17.79 2.95 7.16
CA ASN A 423 16.72 3.87 6.78
C ASN A 423 16.84 5.24 7.42
N GLN A 424 17.65 5.41 8.46
CA GLN A 424 17.84 6.71 9.09
C GLN A 424 18.33 7.77 8.09
N TRP A 425 19.01 7.34 7.02
CA TRP A 425 19.67 8.22 6.08
C TRP A 425 19.35 7.89 4.63
N TRP A 426 19.40 8.90 3.79
CA TRP A 426 19.42 8.81 2.33
C TRP A 426 20.61 9.59 1.80
N THR A 427 21.48 8.93 1.05
CA THR A 427 22.65 9.48 0.38
C THR A 427 22.39 9.72 -1.10
N GLY A 428 21.77 8.76 -1.81
CA GLY A 428 21.35 8.93 -3.21
C GLY A 428 22.48 9.22 -4.21
N GLY A 429 23.73 8.88 -3.89
CA GLY A 429 24.88 9.21 -4.73
C GLY A 429 25.47 10.61 -4.52
N GLU A 430 24.96 11.36 -3.54
CA GLU A 430 25.38 12.73 -3.29
C GLU A 430 26.57 12.85 -2.32
N SER A 431 27.18 14.03 -2.28
CA SER A 431 28.30 14.31 -1.35
C SER A 431 27.87 14.40 0.13
N SER A 432 26.58 14.58 0.37
CA SER A 432 25.98 14.68 1.69
C SER A 432 24.66 13.93 1.72
N ARG A 433 24.31 13.41 2.90
CA ARG A 433 23.07 12.67 3.13
C ARG A 433 22.01 13.50 3.85
N ILE A 434 20.76 13.07 3.73
CA ILE A 434 19.59 13.64 4.39
C ILE A 434 18.93 12.60 5.31
N ASN A 435 18.13 13.07 6.28
CA ASN A 435 17.32 12.17 7.11
C ASN A 435 16.19 11.56 6.28
N LEU A 436 15.97 10.27 6.42
CA LEU A 436 14.81 9.57 5.85
C LEU A 436 13.92 9.06 7.00
N GLY A 437 14.36 8.03 7.72
CA GLY A 437 13.62 7.37 8.81
C GLY A 437 12.91 6.08 8.35
N ASN A 438 12.48 5.26 9.31
CA ASN A 438 11.71 4.04 9.04
C ASN A 438 10.28 4.36 8.59
N LEU A 439 9.58 3.36 8.06
CA LEU A 439 8.14 3.43 7.82
C LEU A 439 7.38 3.54 9.16
N TYR A 440 6.31 4.33 9.18
CA TYR A 440 5.42 4.49 10.33
C TYR A 440 4.02 4.94 9.87
N GLU A 441 3.01 4.81 10.74
CA GLU A 441 1.63 5.27 10.48
C GLU A 441 1.60 6.77 10.11
N GLY A 442 0.96 7.10 9.00
CA GLY A 442 0.90 8.47 8.48
C GLY A 442 2.15 8.87 7.68
N SER A 443 3.02 7.91 7.32
CA SER A 443 4.08 8.14 6.34
C SER A 443 3.49 8.65 5.04
N THR A 444 4.05 9.74 4.51
CA THR A 444 3.62 10.28 3.21
C THR A 444 3.97 9.32 2.08
N GLU A 445 3.28 9.44 0.94
CA GLU A 445 3.61 8.72 -0.30
C GLU A 445 5.10 8.82 -0.66
N ALA A 446 5.66 10.04 -0.61
CA ALA A 446 7.08 10.28 -0.90
C ALA A 446 8.03 9.53 0.06
N HIS A 447 7.61 9.29 1.29
CA HIS A 447 8.42 8.61 2.31
C HIS A 447 8.50 7.10 2.02
N LEU A 448 7.35 6.43 1.82
CA LEU A 448 7.35 5.01 1.44
C LEU A 448 8.01 4.82 0.07
N ASN A 449 7.76 5.69 -0.92
CA ASN A 449 8.45 5.63 -2.21
C ASN A 449 9.97 5.75 -2.07
N SER A 450 10.49 6.60 -1.16
CA SER A 450 11.93 6.68 -0.90
C SER A 450 12.49 5.40 -0.27
N LEU A 451 11.74 4.73 0.60
CA LEU A 451 12.12 3.42 1.15
C LEU A 451 12.09 2.32 0.08
N VAL A 452 11.09 2.33 -0.80
CA VAL A 452 11.00 1.42 -1.95
C VAL A 452 12.16 1.67 -2.92
N ASP A 453 12.47 2.93 -3.24
CA ASP A 453 13.60 3.29 -4.10
C ASP A 453 14.95 2.87 -3.51
N LYS A 454 15.07 2.88 -2.18
CA LYS A 454 16.25 2.37 -1.47
C LYS A 454 16.38 0.86 -1.57
N TRP A 455 15.34 0.12 -1.17
CA TRP A 455 15.40 -1.32 -0.95
C TRP A 455 15.05 -2.17 -2.16
N TYR A 456 14.22 -1.66 -3.07
CA TYR A 456 13.86 -2.32 -4.34
C TYR A 456 14.47 -1.59 -5.55
N GLY A 457 14.69 -0.28 -5.47
CA GLY A 457 15.30 0.50 -6.57
C GLY A 457 16.83 0.53 -6.57
N GLY A 458 17.48 0.25 -5.43
CA GLY A 458 18.93 0.39 -5.28
C GLY A 458 19.45 1.82 -5.55
N LEU A 459 18.59 2.82 -5.34
CA LEU A 459 18.85 4.22 -5.67
C LEU A 459 19.57 4.98 -4.55
N ASP A 460 19.64 4.43 -3.33
CA ASP A 460 20.42 5.01 -2.24
C ASP A 460 21.92 4.70 -2.40
N ARG A 461 22.50 5.24 -3.48
CA ARG A 461 23.89 5.00 -3.86
C ARG A 461 24.86 5.61 -2.81
N PRO A 462 26.06 5.03 -2.63
CA PRO A 462 27.09 5.59 -1.75
C PRO A 462 27.48 7.03 -2.12
N THR A 463 28.11 7.75 -1.20
CA THR A 463 28.58 9.11 -1.50
C THR A 463 29.53 9.13 -2.71
N ASN A 464 29.48 10.18 -3.52
CA ASN A 464 30.32 10.37 -4.72
C ASN A 464 31.78 10.75 -4.44
N PHE A 465 32.36 10.26 -3.35
CA PHE A 465 33.69 10.61 -2.87
C PHE A 465 34.44 9.39 -2.33
N VAL A 466 35.76 9.41 -2.50
CA VAL A 466 36.71 8.42 -2.00
C VAL A 466 37.99 9.11 -1.51
N GLN A 467 38.65 8.60 -0.46
CA GLN A 467 39.90 9.21 0.06
C GLN A 467 41.14 8.74 -0.71
N GLY A 468 41.07 7.56 -1.33
CA GLY A 468 42.11 7.04 -2.20
C GLY A 468 42.92 5.91 -1.55
N ASP A 469 43.54 5.09 -2.39
CA ASP A 469 44.43 4.01 -1.98
C ASP A 469 45.85 4.51 -1.66
N SER A 470 46.19 4.57 -0.37
CA SER A 470 47.54 4.94 0.09
C SER A 470 48.64 3.99 -0.41
N ALA A 471 48.36 2.69 -0.56
CA ALA A 471 49.33 1.71 -1.05
C ALA A 471 49.64 1.95 -2.55
N ALA A 472 48.66 2.42 -3.31
CA ALA A 472 48.82 2.82 -4.71
C ALA A 472 49.32 4.26 -4.88
N SER A 473 49.45 5.04 -3.79
CA SER A 473 49.61 6.50 -3.84
C SER A 473 48.50 7.21 -4.62
N ALA A 474 47.30 6.62 -4.61
CA ALA A 474 46.08 7.20 -5.16
C ALA A 474 45.53 8.26 -4.20
N SER A 475 45.18 9.43 -4.74
CA SER A 475 44.66 10.57 -3.96
C SER A 475 43.14 10.58 -3.91
N ALA A 476 42.58 11.34 -2.98
CA ALA A 476 41.15 11.54 -2.88
C ALA A 476 40.56 12.13 -4.17
N MET A 477 39.34 11.71 -4.51
CA MET A 477 38.63 12.23 -5.68
C MET A 477 37.12 12.19 -5.48
N THR A 478 36.42 13.05 -6.24
CA THR A 478 34.99 12.94 -6.48
C THR A 478 34.76 12.32 -7.85
N PHE A 479 33.66 11.58 -8.01
CA PHE A 479 33.31 10.90 -9.27
C PHE A 479 31.83 11.12 -9.61
N ALA A 480 31.44 10.74 -10.82
CA ALA A 480 30.04 10.67 -11.23
C ALA A 480 29.55 9.21 -11.14
N TYR A 481 28.24 9.01 -11.21
CA TYR A 481 27.63 7.70 -11.40
C TYR A 481 27.14 7.58 -12.84
N ASP A 482 27.62 6.58 -13.55
CA ASP A 482 27.20 6.28 -14.92
C ASP A 482 26.75 4.83 -15.03
N GLU A 483 25.79 4.55 -15.91
CA GLU A 483 25.25 3.22 -16.11
C GLU A 483 26.30 2.28 -16.71
N MET A 484 26.49 1.14 -16.04
CA MET A 484 27.24 0.02 -16.58
C MET A 484 26.27 -0.89 -17.33
N VAL A 485 26.50 -1.13 -18.61
CA VAL A 485 25.55 -1.80 -19.51
C VAL A 485 25.95 -3.23 -19.89
N GLY A 486 27.14 -3.69 -19.50
CA GLY A 486 27.57 -5.07 -19.75
C GLY A 486 26.79 -6.10 -18.91
N ASP A 487 27.04 -7.38 -19.13
CA ASP A 487 26.39 -8.45 -18.37
C ASP A 487 26.92 -8.52 -16.93
N LEU A 488 26.14 -9.14 -16.03
CA LEU A 488 26.58 -9.34 -14.64
C LEU A 488 27.85 -10.18 -14.57
N PHE A 489 27.84 -11.32 -15.30
CA PHE A 489 28.96 -12.23 -15.46
C PHE A 489 29.26 -12.48 -16.95
N VAL A 490 30.54 -12.53 -17.33
CA VAL A 490 31.04 -12.81 -18.68
C VAL A 490 32.08 -13.92 -18.59
N ASP A 491 31.81 -15.07 -19.19
CA ASP A 491 32.67 -16.28 -19.14
C ASP A 491 32.89 -16.86 -17.71
N GLY A 492 32.07 -16.45 -16.74
CA GLY A 492 32.12 -16.91 -15.35
C GLY A 492 33.04 -16.05 -14.47
N VAL A 493 33.01 -16.27 -13.16
CA VAL A 493 33.81 -15.48 -12.20
C VAL A 493 35.28 -15.90 -12.26
N ASN A 494 36.17 -14.93 -12.47
CA ASN A 494 37.62 -15.11 -12.46
C ASN A 494 38.32 -13.96 -11.71
N PHE A 495 39.43 -14.25 -11.02
CA PHE A 495 40.21 -13.18 -10.39
C PHE A 495 40.84 -12.21 -11.39
N ASP A 496 40.98 -12.60 -12.66
CA ASP A 496 41.44 -11.72 -13.73
C ASP A 496 40.42 -10.64 -14.14
N ASP A 497 39.15 -10.82 -13.77
CA ASP A 497 38.11 -9.80 -13.96
C ASP A 497 38.36 -8.61 -13.03
N ILE A 498 38.93 -8.88 -11.85
CA ILE A 498 39.10 -7.89 -10.79
C ILE A 498 40.20 -6.90 -11.15
N ARG A 499 39.81 -5.63 -11.12
CA ARG A 499 40.73 -4.51 -11.18
C ARG A 499 40.33 -3.42 -10.20
N GLN A 500 41.12 -3.22 -9.15
CA GLN A 500 40.93 -2.13 -8.21
C GLN A 500 41.14 -0.76 -8.86
N GLY A 501 40.25 0.19 -8.57
CA GLY A 501 40.39 1.59 -8.97
C GLY A 501 40.96 2.46 -7.86
N GLN A 502 40.39 3.65 -7.69
CA GLN A 502 40.93 4.65 -6.78
C GLN A 502 40.79 4.30 -5.28
N ALA A 503 39.79 3.49 -4.90
CA ALA A 503 39.46 3.22 -3.51
C ALA A 503 40.50 2.34 -2.80
N GLY A 504 40.76 2.62 -1.53
CA GLY A 504 41.57 1.80 -0.61
C GLY A 504 40.85 0.53 -0.12
N THR A 505 40.16 -0.19 -1.01
CA THR A 505 39.32 -1.37 -0.76
C THR A 505 40.02 -2.69 -1.14
N CYS A 506 41.35 -2.65 -1.30
CA CYS A 506 42.18 -3.79 -1.72
C CYS A 506 41.89 -5.07 -0.93
N TYR A 507 41.58 -4.96 0.35
CA TYR A 507 41.28 -6.08 1.22
C TYR A 507 40.00 -6.84 0.82
N VAL A 508 38.97 -6.13 0.34
CA VAL A 508 37.73 -6.72 -0.19
C VAL A 508 38.02 -7.42 -1.51
N LEU A 509 38.72 -6.73 -2.41
CA LEU A 509 39.01 -7.25 -3.73
C LEU A 509 40.00 -8.43 -3.70
N ALA A 510 40.95 -8.44 -2.76
CA ALA A 510 41.79 -9.59 -2.51
C ALA A 510 40.97 -10.79 -2.02
N ALA A 511 40.01 -10.60 -1.12
CA ALA A 511 39.10 -11.67 -0.70
C ALA A 511 38.24 -12.18 -1.88
N ALA A 512 37.78 -11.29 -2.75
CA ALA A 512 37.09 -11.66 -3.98
C ALA A 512 37.98 -12.46 -4.93
N CYS A 513 39.25 -12.07 -5.13
CA CYS A 513 40.22 -12.87 -5.89
C CYS A 513 40.39 -14.27 -5.28
N SER A 514 40.48 -14.38 -3.96
CA SER A 514 40.64 -15.66 -3.27
C SER A 514 39.43 -16.58 -3.48
N TYR A 515 38.20 -16.05 -3.44
CA TYR A 515 36.99 -16.84 -3.70
C TYR A 515 36.79 -17.14 -5.18
N ALA A 516 37.09 -16.20 -6.08
CA ALA A 516 37.03 -16.44 -7.52
C ALA A 516 37.86 -17.66 -7.93
N ASP A 517 39.01 -17.88 -7.26
CA ASP A 517 39.86 -19.06 -7.47
C ASP A 517 39.39 -20.30 -6.67
N ALA A 518 39.17 -20.15 -5.37
CA ALA A 518 38.93 -21.29 -4.47
C ALA A 518 37.50 -21.86 -4.58
N ASP A 519 36.50 -20.99 -4.66
CA ASP A 519 35.09 -21.35 -4.77
C ASP A 519 34.27 -20.19 -5.36
N SER A 520 34.20 -20.13 -6.69
CA SER A 520 33.50 -19.09 -7.43
C SER A 520 32.00 -19.01 -7.09
N SER A 521 31.39 -20.07 -6.52
CA SER A 521 29.97 -20.05 -6.18
C SER A 521 29.64 -19.05 -5.08
N ILE A 522 30.60 -18.77 -4.18
CA ILE A 522 30.47 -17.74 -3.14
C ILE A 522 30.17 -16.37 -3.77
N ILE A 523 30.78 -16.07 -4.92
CA ILE A 523 30.55 -14.82 -5.65
C ILE A 523 29.27 -14.91 -6.47
N THR A 524 29.04 -15.99 -7.22
CA THR A 524 27.83 -16.08 -8.07
C THR A 524 26.55 -16.08 -7.25
N GLU A 525 26.52 -16.76 -6.11
CA GLU A 525 25.35 -16.87 -5.23
C GLU A 525 25.14 -15.60 -4.37
N MET A 526 26.13 -14.72 -4.29
CA MET A 526 25.96 -13.43 -3.59
C MET A 526 25.01 -12.49 -4.35
N PHE A 527 24.85 -12.69 -5.66
CA PHE A 527 24.04 -11.81 -6.50
C PHE A 527 22.66 -12.41 -6.80
N LYS A 528 21.66 -11.52 -6.85
CA LYS A 528 20.31 -11.79 -7.37
C LYS A 528 20.03 -10.78 -8.45
N ASP A 529 19.81 -11.23 -9.68
CA ASP A 529 19.36 -10.36 -10.77
C ASP A 529 17.84 -10.24 -10.70
N ASN A 530 17.35 -9.03 -10.46
CA ASN A 530 15.93 -8.77 -10.32
C ASN A 530 15.23 -8.65 -11.68
N GLY A 531 15.95 -8.66 -12.80
CA GLY A 531 15.40 -8.54 -14.14
C GLY A 531 14.92 -7.14 -14.52
N ASP A 532 15.13 -6.14 -13.66
CA ASP A 532 14.75 -4.73 -13.87
C ASP A 532 15.95 -3.77 -13.88
N GLY A 533 17.16 -4.31 -13.99
CA GLY A 533 18.41 -3.53 -13.97
C GLY A 533 18.96 -3.26 -12.57
N THR A 534 18.31 -3.79 -11.53
CA THR A 534 18.80 -3.83 -10.16
C THR A 534 19.25 -5.23 -9.75
N TYR A 535 20.10 -5.30 -8.73
CA TYR A 535 20.66 -6.56 -8.23
C TYR A 535 20.66 -6.58 -6.71
N GLY A 536 20.19 -7.67 -6.12
CA GLY A 536 20.47 -8.00 -4.72
C GLY A 536 21.93 -8.42 -4.55
N VAL A 537 22.60 -7.95 -3.49
CA VAL A 537 23.98 -8.31 -3.15
C VAL A 537 24.04 -8.73 -1.68
N ARG A 538 24.45 -9.97 -1.44
CA ARG A 538 24.56 -10.60 -0.12
C ARG A 538 25.92 -10.38 0.52
N PHE A 539 25.91 -10.07 1.80
CA PHE A 539 27.08 -10.08 2.68
C PHE A 539 26.73 -10.78 4.00
N TYR A 540 27.74 -10.94 4.85
CA TYR A 540 27.57 -11.33 6.25
C TYR A 540 28.16 -10.26 7.15
N ASP A 541 27.43 -9.91 8.20
CA ASP A 541 27.88 -8.94 9.18
C ASP A 541 28.92 -9.53 10.15
N ASN A 542 29.36 -8.68 11.08
CA ASN A 542 30.29 -9.04 12.14
C ASN A 542 29.76 -10.11 13.13
N SER A 543 28.49 -10.51 13.02
CA SER A 543 27.83 -11.57 13.80
C SER A 543 27.56 -12.84 12.98
N LEU A 544 27.98 -12.89 11.71
CA LEU A 544 27.67 -13.93 10.72
C LEU A 544 26.18 -13.98 10.32
N SER A 545 25.44 -12.89 10.56
CA SER A 545 24.08 -12.73 10.06
C SER A 545 24.12 -12.25 8.62
N GLU A 546 23.25 -12.80 7.79
CA GLU A 546 23.14 -12.41 6.39
C GLU A 546 22.58 -10.98 6.27
N VAL A 547 23.19 -10.19 5.39
CA VAL A 547 22.79 -8.82 5.08
C VAL A 547 22.60 -8.70 3.59
N TRP A 548 21.48 -8.11 3.18
CA TRP A 548 21.21 -7.83 1.78
C TRP A 548 21.10 -6.33 1.52
N VAL A 549 21.58 -5.93 0.35
CA VAL A 549 21.31 -4.61 -0.22
C VAL A 549 20.92 -4.77 -1.67
N THR A 550 20.14 -3.81 -2.19
CA THR A 550 19.84 -3.71 -3.61
C THR A 550 20.71 -2.62 -4.23
N VAL A 551 21.34 -2.90 -5.36
CA VAL A 551 22.15 -1.94 -6.13
C VAL A 551 21.58 -1.79 -7.53
N ASP A 552 21.48 -0.55 -8.02
CA ASP A 552 21.24 -0.33 -9.45
C ASP A 552 22.54 -0.50 -10.28
N SER A 553 22.41 -0.47 -11.61
CA SER A 553 23.51 -0.61 -12.58
C SER A 553 24.44 0.62 -12.68
N TYR A 554 24.24 1.69 -11.92
CA TYR A 554 25.07 2.88 -12.00
C TYR A 554 26.28 2.77 -11.06
N VAL A 555 27.47 2.94 -11.60
CA VAL A 555 28.73 2.75 -10.88
C VAL A 555 29.59 4.01 -10.91
N PRO A 556 30.49 4.20 -9.93
CA PRO A 556 31.47 5.29 -9.95
C PRO A 556 32.25 5.33 -11.26
N SER A 557 32.30 6.49 -11.89
CA SER A 557 32.87 6.71 -13.22
C SER A 557 33.66 8.00 -13.28
N THR A 558 34.75 7.98 -14.06
CA THR A 558 35.63 9.16 -14.22
C THR A 558 35.27 10.02 -15.42
N ASN A 559 34.65 9.44 -16.47
CA ASN A 559 34.49 10.12 -17.76
C ASN A 559 33.22 9.69 -18.55
N GLY A 560 32.28 8.97 -17.95
CA GLY A 560 31.13 8.40 -18.66
C GLY A 560 31.44 7.15 -19.50
N TYR A 561 32.67 6.65 -19.44
CA TYR A 561 33.14 5.50 -20.24
C TYR A 561 33.88 4.45 -19.42
N SER A 562 34.38 4.82 -18.24
CA SER A 562 35.28 3.97 -17.46
C SER A 562 34.97 4.05 -15.98
N THR A 563 35.03 2.90 -15.31
CA THR A 563 34.87 2.84 -13.86
C THR A 563 35.95 3.68 -13.16
N ALA A 564 35.59 4.36 -12.07
CA ALA A 564 36.52 5.13 -11.25
C ALA A 564 37.15 4.27 -10.15
N LEU A 565 36.36 3.34 -9.60
CA LEU A 565 36.74 2.45 -8.51
C LEU A 565 36.92 1.03 -9.06
N ALA A 566 36.55 0.00 -8.29
CA ALA A 566 36.67 -1.38 -8.74
C ALA A 566 35.82 -1.63 -10.00
N GLY A 567 36.31 -2.49 -10.89
CA GLY A 567 35.58 -2.88 -12.09
C GLY A 567 36.35 -3.92 -12.90
N ASN A 568 35.82 -4.23 -14.08
CA ASN A 568 36.43 -5.22 -14.97
C ASN A 568 37.82 -4.80 -15.48
N ALA A 569 38.59 -5.77 -15.96
CA ALA A 569 39.94 -5.58 -16.48
C ALA A 569 40.08 -4.50 -17.57
N SER A 570 39.03 -4.25 -18.36
CA SER A 570 39.03 -3.26 -19.46
C SER A 570 38.73 -1.83 -19.01
N TRP A 571 38.31 -1.64 -17.76
CA TRP A 571 37.70 -0.42 -17.21
C TRP A 571 36.34 -0.03 -17.81
N GLY A 572 35.94 -0.61 -18.94
CA GLY A 572 34.79 -0.14 -19.71
C GLY A 572 33.46 -0.36 -18.99
N LEU A 573 32.57 0.62 -19.09
CA LEU A 573 31.17 0.49 -18.63
C LEU A 573 30.36 -0.55 -19.44
N THR A 574 30.89 -1.00 -20.58
CA THR A 574 30.32 -2.09 -21.38
C THR A 574 30.87 -3.47 -21.00
N GLY A 575 31.82 -3.53 -20.07
CA GLY A 575 32.38 -4.79 -19.58
C GLY A 575 31.53 -5.40 -18.45
N GLU A 576 32.00 -6.50 -17.91
CA GLU A 576 31.34 -7.27 -16.85
C GLU A 576 31.18 -6.46 -15.54
N LYS A 577 30.02 -6.60 -14.88
CA LYS A 577 29.59 -5.73 -13.76
C LYS A 577 29.97 -6.21 -12.36
N TRP A 578 30.07 -7.53 -12.11
CA TRP A 578 30.03 -8.05 -10.74
C TRP A 578 31.07 -7.43 -9.81
N VAL A 579 32.28 -7.12 -10.29
CA VAL A 579 33.34 -6.49 -9.49
C VAL A 579 32.93 -5.10 -8.98
N ALA A 580 32.34 -4.28 -9.86
CA ALA A 580 31.91 -2.93 -9.51
C ALA A 580 30.68 -2.96 -8.60
N LEU A 581 29.74 -3.89 -8.86
CA LEU A 581 28.54 -4.05 -8.02
C LEU A 581 28.86 -4.66 -6.65
N LEU A 582 29.88 -5.53 -6.55
CA LEU A 582 30.38 -6.05 -5.27
C LEU A 582 30.89 -4.90 -4.41
N GLU A 583 31.78 -4.06 -4.94
CA GLU A 583 32.35 -2.94 -4.17
C GLU A 583 31.27 -1.92 -3.78
N LYS A 584 30.34 -1.61 -4.70
CA LYS A 584 29.19 -0.74 -4.42
C LYS A 584 28.28 -1.31 -3.35
N GLY A 585 27.90 -2.58 -3.47
CA GLY A 585 27.07 -3.28 -2.49
C GLY A 585 27.73 -3.31 -1.13
N TYR A 586 29.05 -3.54 -1.08
CA TYR A 586 29.81 -3.53 0.18
C TYR A 586 29.79 -2.15 0.85
N ALA A 587 29.92 -1.06 0.08
CA ALA A 587 29.78 0.30 0.60
C ALA A 587 28.35 0.59 1.10
N GLN A 588 27.32 0.13 0.39
CA GLN A 588 25.92 0.28 0.81
C GLN A 588 25.59 -0.53 2.07
N ALA A 589 26.03 -1.79 2.15
CA ALA A 589 25.78 -2.67 3.29
C ALA A 589 26.39 -2.14 4.59
N ASN A 590 27.43 -1.30 4.52
CA ASN A 590 27.98 -0.66 5.71
C ASN A 590 26.98 0.29 6.41
N GLU A 591 25.99 0.84 5.70
CA GLU A 591 24.93 1.68 6.28
C GLU A 591 23.97 0.89 7.17
N THR A 592 23.86 -0.44 6.99
CA THR A 592 23.10 -1.33 7.88
C THR A 592 23.86 -1.64 9.19
N GLU A 593 25.03 -1.03 9.37
CA GLU A 593 25.99 -1.28 10.45
C GLU A 593 26.70 -2.64 10.38
N ALA A 594 26.59 -3.35 9.26
CA ALA A 594 27.13 -4.70 9.10
C ALA A 594 28.62 -4.82 9.47
N PHE A 595 29.42 -3.81 9.12
CA PHE A 595 30.88 -3.84 9.26
C PHE A 595 31.41 -2.87 10.32
N SER A 596 30.56 -2.03 10.89
CA SER A 596 30.94 -0.99 11.87
C SER A 596 32.05 -0.05 11.39
N ARG A 597 32.05 0.33 10.10
CA ARG A 597 33.09 1.17 9.49
C ARG A 597 32.61 2.61 9.26
N GLY A 598 33.52 3.57 9.45
CA GLY A 598 33.24 4.99 9.32
C GLY A 598 32.44 5.58 10.49
N SER A 599 32.32 6.90 10.52
CA SER A 599 31.39 7.58 11.44
C SER A 599 29.95 7.42 10.96
N ASP A 600 28.99 7.52 11.89
CA ASP A 600 27.57 7.49 11.53
C ASP A 600 27.27 8.39 10.35
N SER A 601 27.77 9.64 10.31
CA SER A 601 27.58 10.65 9.26
C SER A 601 28.01 10.27 7.84
N SER A 602 28.60 9.10 7.62
CA SER A 602 29.24 8.76 6.35
C SER A 602 29.26 7.24 6.06
N LYS A 603 28.34 6.43 6.60
CA LYS A 603 28.45 4.95 6.50
C LYS A 603 28.23 4.43 5.07
N ASN A 604 27.23 4.92 4.33
CA ASN A 604 26.98 4.61 2.92
C ASN A 604 28.00 5.34 2.03
N SER A 605 29.26 4.91 2.07
CA SER A 605 30.37 5.60 1.41
C SER A 605 31.53 4.65 1.13
N TYR A 606 32.11 4.76 -0.06
CA TYR A 606 33.38 4.07 -0.34
C TYR A 606 34.47 4.52 0.62
N ALA A 607 34.53 5.82 0.96
CA ALA A 607 35.50 6.37 1.89
C ALA A 607 35.40 5.78 3.31
N ALA A 608 34.23 5.29 3.72
CA ALA A 608 34.05 4.66 5.02
C ALA A 608 34.57 3.23 5.07
N VAL A 609 34.59 2.53 3.93
CA VAL A 609 35.04 1.14 3.84
C VAL A 609 36.50 1.01 3.38
N GLU A 610 37.28 2.09 3.30
CA GLU A 610 38.72 2.02 3.01
C GLU A 610 39.53 1.48 4.20
N GLY A 611 40.65 0.80 3.93
CA GLY A 611 41.63 0.40 4.96
C GLY A 611 41.25 -0.79 5.83
N GLY A 612 40.53 -1.77 5.28
CA GLY A 612 40.17 -3.02 5.97
C GLY A 612 41.24 -4.12 5.97
N TRP A 613 40.88 -5.29 6.50
CA TRP A 613 41.79 -6.41 6.78
C TRP A 613 41.18 -7.71 6.23
N MET A 614 41.52 -8.88 6.80
CA MET A 614 41.00 -10.17 6.36
C MET A 614 39.51 -10.41 6.65
N ASP A 615 38.85 -9.49 7.36
CA ASP A 615 37.42 -9.58 7.70
C ASP A 615 36.53 -9.71 6.46
N ALA A 616 36.98 -9.20 5.31
CA ALA A 616 36.29 -9.39 4.04
C ALA A 616 36.14 -10.87 3.63
N LEU A 617 37.03 -11.79 4.03
CA LEU A 617 36.82 -13.22 3.75
C LEU A 617 35.50 -13.70 4.37
N THR A 618 35.26 -13.29 5.61
CA THR A 618 34.04 -13.64 6.34
C THR A 618 32.84 -12.86 5.83
N HIS A 619 32.97 -11.57 5.53
CA HIS A 619 31.85 -10.78 5.02
C HIS A 619 31.32 -11.27 3.67
N LEU A 620 32.17 -11.84 2.80
CA LEU A 620 31.74 -12.36 1.51
C LEU A 620 31.11 -13.77 1.63
N SER A 621 31.65 -14.63 2.50
CA SER A 621 31.29 -16.06 2.52
C SER A 621 30.50 -16.55 3.73
N GLY A 622 30.50 -15.80 4.83
CA GLY A 622 29.93 -16.25 6.11
C GLY A 622 30.82 -17.26 6.84
N ASN A 623 31.96 -17.64 6.26
CA ASN A 623 32.91 -18.54 6.87
C ASN A 623 33.83 -17.78 7.84
N THR A 624 34.02 -18.36 9.01
CA THR A 624 35.05 -17.90 9.95
C THR A 624 36.44 -18.20 9.39
N SER A 625 37.38 -17.26 9.54
CA SER A 625 38.74 -17.45 9.03
C SER A 625 39.72 -17.85 10.13
N THR A 626 40.80 -18.53 9.75
CA THR A 626 41.98 -18.73 10.60
C THR A 626 43.08 -17.79 10.13
N THR A 627 43.63 -17.01 11.05
CA THR A 627 44.60 -15.96 10.76
C THR A 627 45.89 -16.18 11.52
N VAL A 628 47.01 -16.04 10.82
CA VAL A 628 48.35 -15.99 11.38
C VAL A 628 49.04 -14.68 11.01
N SER A 629 49.57 -13.98 12.01
CA SER A 629 50.40 -12.80 11.79
C SER A 629 51.84 -13.03 12.18
N PHE A 630 52.77 -12.62 11.32
CA PHE A 630 54.19 -12.56 11.68
C PHE A 630 54.49 -11.41 12.65
N TYR A 631 53.70 -10.34 12.65
CA TYR A 631 54.08 -9.10 13.35
C TYR A 631 53.16 -8.68 14.50
N TYR A 632 51.90 -9.10 14.48
CA TYR A 632 50.93 -8.71 15.51
C TYR A 632 50.70 -9.84 16.52
N THR A 633 50.67 -9.49 17.81
CA THR A 633 50.49 -10.42 18.94
C THR A 633 49.05 -10.52 19.46
N GLY A 634 48.11 -9.80 18.84
CA GLY A 634 46.68 -9.83 19.14
C GLY A 634 45.89 -9.43 17.89
N THR A 635 44.57 -9.42 17.98
CA THR A 635 43.66 -9.16 16.85
C THR A 635 43.81 -7.79 16.20
N GLY A 636 44.67 -6.89 16.72
CA GLY A 636 44.70 -5.50 16.28
C GLY A 636 43.37 -4.79 16.59
N GLY A 637 43.24 -3.54 16.17
CA GLY A 637 42.00 -2.75 16.33
C GLY A 637 40.84 -3.21 15.44
N SER A 638 40.96 -4.31 14.69
CA SER A 638 39.91 -4.79 13.78
C SER A 638 38.73 -5.46 14.48
N GLY A 639 38.81 -5.68 15.81
CA GLY A 639 37.63 -5.81 16.68
C GLY A 639 36.64 -6.96 16.42
N THR A 640 36.77 -7.75 15.36
CA THR A 640 35.77 -8.75 15.02
C THR A 640 36.26 -10.12 15.45
N GLY A 641 35.61 -10.67 16.49
CA GLY A 641 35.89 -11.99 17.06
C GLY A 641 35.54 -13.17 16.13
N LEU A 642 35.51 -12.94 14.82
CA LEU A 642 35.13 -13.91 13.79
C LEU A 642 36.30 -14.76 13.29
N ASN A 643 37.54 -14.42 13.70
CA ASN A 643 38.76 -15.02 13.17
C ASN A 643 39.60 -15.67 14.27
N GLY A 644 39.96 -16.94 14.07
CA GLY A 644 40.91 -17.65 14.93
C GLY A 644 42.30 -17.03 14.78
N TRP A 645 42.76 -16.26 15.77
CA TRP A 645 44.01 -15.49 15.68
C TRP A 645 45.21 -16.21 16.31
N SER A 646 46.24 -16.45 15.51
CA SER A 646 47.54 -16.97 15.94
C SER A 646 48.65 -15.96 15.63
N SER A 647 49.67 -15.91 16.50
CA SER A 647 50.84 -15.04 16.30
C SER A 647 52.11 -15.85 16.18
N ALA A 648 52.88 -15.55 15.14
CA ALA A 648 54.26 -16.01 14.96
C ALA A 648 55.27 -14.93 15.38
N TYR A 649 54.84 -13.88 16.10
CA TYR A 649 55.57 -12.65 16.42
C TYR A 649 57.09 -12.68 16.23
N ARG A 650 57.54 -12.14 15.08
CA ARG A 650 58.94 -11.99 14.65
C ARG A 650 59.78 -13.27 14.74
N SER A 651 59.17 -14.45 14.77
CA SER A 651 59.80 -15.76 14.86
C SER A 651 59.63 -16.51 13.54
N GLN A 652 60.69 -16.59 12.75
CA GLN A 652 60.70 -17.34 11.49
C GLN A 652 60.35 -18.82 11.71
N THR A 653 60.83 -19.42 12.80
CA THR A 653 60.52 -20.82 13.15
C THR A 653 59.02 -21.00 13.41
N SER A 654 58.41 -20.07 14.16
CA SER A 654 56.97 -20.11 14.44
C SER A 654 56.16 -19.86 13.18
N TRP A 655 56.59 -18.93 12.31
CA TRP A 655 55.95 -18.66 11.03
C TRP A 655 55.99 -19.88 10.10
N ASN A 656 57.16 -20.52 9.97
CA ASN A 656 57.32 -21.71 9.13
C ASN A 656 56.48 -22.89 9.61
N ALA A 657 56.09 -22.94 10.90
CA ALA A 657 55.20 -23.98 11.40
C ALA A 657 53.76 -23.89 10.85
N PHE A 658 53.37 -22.75 10.25
CA PHE A 658 52.06 -22.56 9.62
C PHE A 658 52.07 -22.86 8.11
N GLU A 659 53.22 -23.07 7.48
CA GLU A 659 53.32 -23.33 6.04
C GLU A 659 52.49 -24.54 5.61
N SER A 660 52.57 -25.64 6.36
CA SER A 660 51.79 -26.84 6.07
C SER A 660 50.28 -26.64 6.23
N GLN A 661 49.85 -25.72 7.10
CA GLN A 661 48.44 -25.39 7.28
C GLN A 661 47.92 -24.57 6.10
N ALA A 662 48.68 -23.59 5.60
CA ALA A 662 48.33 -22.84 4.41
C ALA A 662 48.28 -23.72 3.15
N ILE A 663 49.24 -24.63 2.99
CA ILE A 663 49.23 -25.62 1.89
C ILE A 663 48.01 -26.53 2.00
N ALA A 664 47.70 -27.00 3.23
CA ALA A 664 46.51 -27.81 3.45
C ALA A 664 45.22 -27.05 3.14
N ALA A 665 45.14 -25.76 3.48
CA ALA A 665 44.00 -24.90 3.18
C ALA A 665 43.78 -24.81 1.66
N LEU A 666 44.82 -24.47 0.88
CA LEU A 666 44.74 -24.44 -0.60
C LEU A 666 44.30 -25.78 -1.19
N ASN A 667 44.88 -26.89 -0.74
CA ASN A 667 44.52 -28.23 -1.23
C ASN A 667 43.08 -28.65 -0.87
N ASN A 668 42.42 -27.95 0.07
CA ASN A 668 41.03 -28.13 0.44
C ASN A 668 40.13 -27.00 -0.08
N ASN A 669 40.56 -26.29 -1.14
CA ASN A 669 39.82 -25.21 -1.80
C ASN A 669 39.38 -24.11 -0.83
N LYS A 670 40.25 -23.75 0.12
CA LYS A 670 40.03 -22.62 1.02
C LYS A 670 40.53 -21.35 0.39
N ALA A 671 39.81 -20.25 0.58
CA ALA A 671 40.21 -18.94 0.11
C ALA A 671 41.34 -18.40 1.00
N LEU A 672 42.49 -18.03 0.42
CA LEU A 672 43.63 -17.47 1.16
C LEU A 672 43.83 -15.99 0.87
N TRP A 673 43.83 -15.17 1.92
CA TRP A 673 44.07 -13.73 1.90
C TRP A 673 45.41 -13.41 2.55
N LEU A 674 46.20 -12.54 1.94
CA LEU A 674 47.54 -12.14 2.38
C LEU A 674 47.68 -10.62 2.46
N GLY A 675 47.92 -10.10 3.66
CA GLY A 675 48.32 -8.71 3.90
C GLY A 675 49.84 -8.56 3.92
N SER A 676 50.33 -7.49 3.29
CA SER A 676 51.74 -7.09 3.27
C SER A 676 51.94 -5.72 3.91
N LEU A 677 52.98 -5.62 4.74
CA LEU A 677 53.48 -4.40 5.39
C LEU A 677 54.92 -4.08 4.97
N GLY A 678 55.27 -4.42 3.72
CA GLY A 678 56.54 -4.05 3.12
C GLY A 678 56.55 -4.19 1.62
N ASN A 679 57.52 -3.53 0.98
CA ASN A 679 57.68 -3.56 -0.46
C ASN A 679 58.75 -4.57 -0.89
N THR A 680 58.49 -5.30 -1.96
CA THR A 680 59.49 -6.12 -2.67
C THR A 680 59.36 -5.92 -4.18
N TRP A 681 60.39 -6.33 -4.93
CA TRP A 681 60.46 -6.10 -6.36
C TRP A 681 60.85 -7.36 -7.11
N GLY A 682 60.12 -7.64 -8.17
CA GLY A 682 60.45 -8.68 -9.13
C GLY A 682 61.65 -8.29 -9.99
N SER A 683 62.20 -9.28 -10.71
CA SER A 683 63.33 -9.08 -11.63
C SER A 683 63.03 -8.11 -12.79
N ASN A 684 61.75 -7.90 -13.10
CA ASN A 684 61.27 -6.95 -14.10
C ASN A 684 61.17 -5.50 -13.57
N GLY A 685 61.54 -5.25 -12.31
CA GLY A 685 61.50 -3.94 -11.68
C GLY A 685 60.12 -3.49 -11.20
N ARG A 686 59.08 -4.30 -11.39
CA ARG A 686 57.74 -4.06 -10.84
C ARG A 686 57.67 -4.55 -9.38
N ARG A 687 56.77 -3.95 -8.59
CA ARG A 687 56.55 -4.40 -7.21
C ARG A 687 55.86 -5.77 -7.19
N ASP A 688 56.41 -6.69 -6.41
CA ASP A 688 55.75 -7.96 -6.09
C ASP A 688 54.81 -7.72 -4.90
N PHE A 689 55.40 -7.52 -3.72
CA PHE A 689 54.67 -7.06 -2.53
C PHE A 689 54.67 -5.54 -2.41
N VAL A 690 53.56 -4.99 -1.91
CA VAL A 690 53.34 -3.57 -1.66
C VAL A 690 53.07 -3.37 -0.17
N ASP A 691 53.63 -2.31 0.42
CA ASP A 691 53.38 -1.95 1.81
C ASP A 691 51.94 -1.45 2.02
N GLY A 692 51.25 -1.99 3.02
CA GLY A 692 49.86 -1.68 3.33
C GLY A 692 48.83 -2.27 2.37
N HIS A 693 49.18 -3.31 1.60
CA HIS A 693 48.33 -3.87 0.55
C HIS A 693 47.93 -5.32 0.78
N ALA A 694 46.75 -5.69 0.28
CA ALA A 694 46.20 -7.04 0.35
C ALA A 694 46.33 -7.79 -0.99
N PHE A 695 46.50 -9.09 -0.91
CA PHE A 695 46.72 -10.01 -2.01
C PHE A 695 45.92 -11.31 -1.78
N ALA A 696 45.67 -12.06 -2.84
CA ALA A 696 45.21 -13.44 -2.76
C ALA A 696 46.38 -14.43 -2.94
N ILE A 697 46.27 -15.61 -2.34
CA ILE A 697 47.10 -16.77 -2.68
C ILE A 697 46.20 -17.80 -3.34
N THR A 698 46.54 -18.21 -4.56
CA THR A 698 45.66 -19.06 -5.40
C THR A 698 46.23 -20.46 -5.65
N ASP A 699 47.54 -20.64 -5.62
CA ASP A 699 48.14 -21.95 -5.91
C ASP A 699 49.43 -22.20 -5.12
N TYR A 700 49.80 -23.47 -4.96
CA TYR A 700 51.05 -23.92 -4.39
C TYR A 700 51.70 -25.02 -5.24
N ASN A 701 52.87 -24.71 -5.80
CA ASN A 701 53.65 -25.67 -6.55
C ASN A 701 54.61 -26.45 -5.64
N ALA A 702 54.22 -27.67 -5.28
CA ALA A 702 55.01 -28.53 -4.39
C ALA A 702 56.42 -28.90 -4.90
N SER A 703 56.66 -28.88 -6.22
CA SER A 703 57.96 -29.21 -6.79
C SER A 703 58.99 -28.08 -6.64
N THR A 704 58.51 -26.84 -6.60
CA THR A 704 59.35 -25.65 -6.47
C THR A 704 59.29 -25.05 -5.07
N GLY A 705 58.24 -25.33 -4.30
CA GLY A 705 57.95 -24.74 -2.99
C GLY A 705 57.54 -23.27 -3.10
N LEU A 706 56.82 -22.92 -4.17
CA LEU A 706 56.38 -21.55 -4.47
C LEU A 706 54.86 -21.45 -4.42
N PHE A 707 54.38 -20.38 -3.80
CA PHE A 707 52.97 -19.97 -3.81
C PHE A 707 52.74 -18.98 -4.94
N THR A 708 51.60 -19.08 -5.62
CA THR A 708 51.13 -18.09 -6.58
C THR A 708 50.35 -17.01 -5.84
N ILE A 709 50.75 -15.76 -6.02
CA ILE A 709 50.17 -14.58 -5.38
C ILE A 709 49.51 -13.72 -6.45
N VAL A 710 48.30 -13.23 -6.17
CA VAL A 710 47.51 -12.37 -7.06
C VAL A 710 47.28 -11.01 -6.41
N ASN A 711 47.53 -9.94 -7.16
CA ASN A 711 47.35 -8.56 -6.75
C ASN A 711 46.03 -8.00 -7.32
N PRO A 712 45.07 -7.56 -6.47
CA PRO A 712 43.76 -7.07 -6.93
C PRO A 712 43.81 -5.75 -7.73
N TRP A 713 44.96 -5.09 -7.84
CA TRP A 713 45.13 -3.97 -8.78
C TRP A 713 44.97 -4.39 -10.26
N GLY A 714 44.98 -5.69 -10.54
CA GLY A 714 44.67 -6.24 -11.85
C GLY A 714 45.83 -6.19 -12.85
N SER A 715 45.62 -6.86 -13.99
CA SER A 715 46.63 -7.08 -15.04
C SER A 715 47.13 -5.82 -15.75
N SER A 716 46.38 -4.71 -15.68
CA SER A 716 46.74 -3.45 -16.33
C SER A 716 47.67 -2.55 -15.50
N SER A 717 47.99 -2.93 -14.25
CA SER A 717 48.98 -2.20 -13.45
C SER A 717 50.36 -2.24 -14.10
N SER A 718 50.94 -1.05 -14.32
CA SER A 718 52.31 -0.91 -14.83
C SER A 718 53.38 -0.90 -13.74
N SER A 719 52.98 -0.74 -12.47
CA SER A 719 53.88 -0.51 -11.33
C SER A 719 54.05 -1.72 -10.42
N SER A 720 53.15 -2.71 -10.53
CA SER A 720 53.18 -3.97 -9.78
C SER A 720 52.97 -5.16 -10.71
N ASN A 721 53.33 -6.35 -10.23
CA ASN A 721 52.95 -7.60 -10.87
C ASN A 721 51.54 -7.99 -10.43
N HIS A 722 50.68 -8.33 -11.41
CA HIS A 722 49.35 -8.89 -11.14
C HIS A 722 49.47 -10.29 -10.55
N THR A 723 50.32 -11.13 -11.14
CA THR A 723 50.62 -12.48 -10.65
C THR A 723 52.12 -12.65 -10.52
N PHE A 724 52.56 -13.21 -9.39
CA PHE A 724 53.96 -13.56 -9.15
C PHE A 724 54.03 -14.74 -8.16
N THR A 725 55.24 -15.24 -7.90
CA THR A 725 55.44 -16.37 -7.01
C THR A 725 56.40 -16.06 -5.88
N ALA A 726 56.12 -16.55 -4.68
CA ALA A 726 56.99 -16.39 -3.52
C ALA A 726 57.08 -17.67 -2.69
N ARG A 727 58.20 -17.89 -2.00
CA ARG A 727 58.34 -18.96 -0.99
C ARG A 727 57.75 -18.51 0.34
N TRP A 728 57.24 -19.45 1.14
CA TRP A 728 56.75 -19.16 2.50
C TRP A 728 57.77 -18.42 3.37
N SER A 729 59.04 -18.84 3.29
CA SER A 729 60.13 -18.22 4.04
C SER A 729 60.44 -16.79 3.59
N GLU A 730 60.23 -16.46 2.31
CA GLU A 730 60.39 -15.10 1.76
C GLU A 730 59.31 -14.16 2.32
N LEU A 731 58.11 -14.70 2.61
CA LEU A 731 57.03 -13.91 3.20
C LEU A 731 57.45 -13.31 4.54
N ALA A 732 58.23 -13.97 5.39
CA ALA A 732 58.63 -13.39 6.68
C ALA A 732 60.01 -12.71 6.66
N SER A 733 60.88 -13.02 5.69
CA SER A 733 62.29 -12.62 5.71
C SER A 733 62.60 -11.33 4.94
N HIS A 734 61.74 -10.90 4.01
CA HIS A 734 61.96 -9.69 3.19
C HIS A 734 61.30 -8.41 3.74
N GLY A 735 60.98 -8.38 5.04
CA GLY A 735 60.40 -7.20 5.66
C GLY A 735 58.94 -6.91 5.27
N ILE A 736 58.26 -7.84 4.59
CA ILE A 736 56.83 -7.69 4.26
C ILE A 736 55.90 -7.95 5.44
N MET A 737 56.42 -8.48 6.56
CA MET A 737 55.72 -8.62 7.84
C MET A 737 54.27 -9.14 7.70
N PRO A 738 54.12 -10.38 7.18
CA PRO A 738 52.90 -10.83 6.53
C PRO A 738 51.80 -11.16 7.54
N ILE A 739 50.58 -11.10 7.02
CA ILE A 739 49.38 -11.56 7.71
C ILE A 739 48.64 -12.46 6.73
N LEU A 740 48.51 -13.73 7.08
CA LEU A 740 47.80 -14.68 6.26
C LEU A 740 46.51 -15.09 6.95
N SER A 741 45.43 -15.18 6.18
CA SER A 741 44.15 -15.66 6.63
C SER A 741 43.55 -16.65 5.62
N TRP A 742 42.82 -17.65 6.09
CA TRP A 742 42.09 -18.58 5.23
C TRP A 742 40.74 -18.98 5.80
N ALA A 743 39.73 -19.17 4.94
CA ALA A 743 38.35 -19.46 5.30
C ALA A 743 37.74 -20.57 4.44
#